data_AF-A0A1W0A697-F1
#
_entry.id   AF-A0A1W0A697-F1
#
_cell.length_a   1.000
_cell.length_b   1.000
_cell.length_c   1.000
_cell.angle_alpha   90.00
_cell.angle_beta   90.00
_cell.angle_gamma   90.00
#
_symmetry.space_group_name_H-M   'P 1'
#
loop_
_entity.id
_entity.type
_entity.pdbx_description
1 polymer ?
#
loop_
_entity_poly.entity_id
_entity_poly.type
_entity_poly.pdbx_seq_one_letter_code
_entity_poly.pdbx_strand_id
1 'polypeptide(L)'
;MAATIGILTLPGNTTYYGQLNQERKPHGCGCIYFSNGGYYAGEFDNGQKHGYGVQSYPNGSRYGGSFVNNEREGYGIYLIATGVRYRGQWLQSTQHGIGELMESSCEVKCGLFENNRFSTMLDISEDVLKEIQASMESQQQAILAERAARVNERTAYFQETMTINGWYIQNESDLAAFEEETNRKNEAVNAEWQKNIREIEQDTQEGKTEEATLGETQKQLYLTIQQRRQELARISMYWDIALEKERALTEAKHISAYAIVAYFFYLVYMWTSIEFYPVGQSLLDTPPVPAPEQLCSLSFKVDSGVELSVQKASNVAIAMNQIFVMKNGENSGRFISWTGIGDDNCVLSLAITGAKVLGCDTTEPPKVYNDMGYSLTSWKDVESAKFVHILLHNQVWVWPGIAIGYSWYVDGILMKTLSMSPKVILVTDFLSDEECSAIIGGQELLGPSGIVNHDGKMPQKIRTSSTAFIGNLPVAPVIKQRAAKLARLPSASYVENIQLVRYNPGQWFRQHTDYFQHLTLDADRRAGVSFSHWIKWIQREARSTQLHPSHPLYPSHTPEFELTLAKLLDKSKNEMNEQWRRWLKHQIELQSDYIISSLLDAFNKLDMLVHLRELWEQAVQIPSLKWTSPIEKNYIEPNRHATLFLYLNNLTEGGETVFPYATNSDRASVVPTGMPECSLGLQVKPIKRAGALFYNKKPTGENDPLSTHGGCPPVNDTKWGSNVFMWNVDAMYGSKKWKFW
;
A
#
# COMPACT_ATOMS: atom_id res chain seq x y z
N MET A 1 6.66 -40.55 -1.54
CA MET A 1 6.53 -40.27 -2.99
C MET A 1 5.53 -39.14 -3.15
N ALA A 2 5.89 -38.10 -3.90
CA ALA A 2 5.21 -36.80 -3.83
C ALA A 2 3.89 -36.77 -4.62
N ALA A 3 2.86 -36.14 -4.06
CA ALA A 3 1.63 -35.82 -4.78
C ALA A 3 1.94 -34.85 -5.93
N THR A 4 1.36 -35.09 -7.10
CA THR A 4 1.57 -34.26 -8.30
C THR A 4 0.54 -33.13 -8.30
N ILE A 5 0.96 -31.90 -8.59
CA ILE A 5 0.05 -30.76 -8.72
C ILE A 5 -0.49 -30.73 -10.16
N GLY A 6 -1.78 -30.45 -10.34
CA GLY A 6 -2.37 -30.37 -11.67
C GLY A 6 -3.80 -29.85 -11.68
N ILE A 7 -4.36 -29.80 -12.90
CA ILE A 7 -5.72 -29.34 -13.19
C ILE A 7 -6.57 -30.53 -13.60
N LEU A 8 -7.79 -30.59 -13.05
CA LEU A 8 -8.76 -31.62 -13.35
C LEU A 8 -10.13 -31.00 -13.62
N THR A 9 -10.66 -31.21 -14.81
CA THR A 9 -12.04 -30.89 -15.14
C THR A 9 -12.94 -32.04 -14.73
N LEU A 10 -13.76 -31.80 -13.72
CA LEU A 10 -14.72 -32.73 -13.15
C LEU A 10 -16.09 -32.58 -13.83
N PRO A 11 -16.99 -33.57 -13.68
CA PRO A 11 -18.34 -33.50 -14.22
C PRO A 11 -19.08 -32.21 -13.86
N GLY A 12 -19.92 -31.73 -14.78
CA GLY A 12 -20.71 -30.51 -14.56
C GLY A 12 -19.93 -29.20 -14.69
N ASN A 13 -18.85 -29.19 -15.48
CA ASN A 13 -17.98 -28.02 -15.70
C ASN A 13 -17.36 -27.46 -14.41
N THR A 14 -17.06 -28.37 -13.47
CA THR A 14 -16.38 -28.07 -12.21
C THR A 14 -14.88 -28.22 -12.42
N THR A 15 -14.08 -27.25 -11.99
CA THR A 15 -12.63 -27.29 -12.20
C THR A 15 -11.90 -27.38 -10.87
N TYR A 16 -11.02 -28.37 -10.74
CA TYR A 16 -10.13 -28.55 -9.61
C TYR A 16 -8.69 -28.16 -9.97
N TYR A 17 -8.03 -27.49 -9.03
CA TYR A 17 -6.63 -27.11 -9.10
C TYR A 17 -5.94 -27.52 -7.80
N GLY A 18 -4.94 -28.38 -7.86
CA GLY A 18 -4.20 -28.73 -6.66
C GLY A 18 -3.50 -30.06 -6.74
N GLN A 19 -3.17 -30.60 -5.57
CA GLN A 19 -2.51 -31.89 -5.45
C GLN A 19 -3.44 -33.03 -5.89
N LEU A 20 -2.87 -34.02 -6.57
CA LEU A 20 -3.54 -35.21 -7.08
C LEU A 20 -2.82 -36.45 -6.54
N ASN A 21 -3.60 -37.47 -6.19
CA ASN A 21 -3.05 -38.79 -5.89
C ASN A 21 -2.70 -39.56 -7.18
N GLN A 22 -2.18 -40.79 -7.03
CA GLN A 22 -1.76 -41.63 -8.16
C GLN A 22 -2.90 -41.97 -9.14
N GLU A 23 -4.15 -41.99 -8.67
CA GLU A 23 -5.35 -42.23 -9.48
C GLU A 23 -5.91 -40.95 -10.13
N ARG A 24 -5.15 -39.84 -10.08
CA ARG A 24 -5.58 -38.49 -10.52
C ARG A 24 -6.84 -37.98 -9.83
N LYS A 25 -7.06 -38.35 -8.56
CA LYS A 25 -8.13 -37.79 -7.72
C LYS A 25 -7.57 -36.63 -6.86
N PRO A 26 -8.38 -35.59 -6.58
CA PRO A 26 -8.03 -34.54 -5.62
C PRO A 26 -7.54 -35.13 -4.28
N HIS A 27 -6.39 -34.69 -3.80
CA HIS A 27 -5.81 -35.14 -2.52
C HIS A 27 -4.87 -34.06 -2.00
N GLY A 28 -4.68 -33.94 -0.68
CA GLY A 28 -3.89 -32.86 -0.09
C GLY A 28 -4.60 -31.50 -0.26
N CYS A 29 -3.85 -30.42 -0.44
CA CYS A 29 -4.43 -29.07 -0.55
C CYS A 29 -4.80 -28.71 -2.00
N GLY A 30 -6.01 -28.20 -2.22
CA GLY A 30 -6.47 -27.75 -3.54
C GLY A 30 -7.70 -26.86 -3.52
N CYS A 31 -8.00 -26.27 -4.67
CA CYS A 31 -9.16 -25.41 -4.92
C CYS A 31 -10.09 -26.08 -5.92
N ILE A 32 -11.39 -26.09 -5.63
CA ILE A 32 -12.43 -26.56 -6.54
C ILE A 32 -13.46 -25.46 -6.77
N TYR A 33 -13.76 -25.19 -8.03
CA TYR A 33 -14.75 -24.21 -8.47
C TYR A 33 -15.94 -24.92 -9.05
N PHE A 34 -17.11 -24.70 -8.45
CA PHE A 34 -18.36 -25.29 -8.89
C PHE A 34 -18.97 -24.41 -9.98
N SER A 35 -19.62 -25.03 -10.97
CA SER A 35 -20.26 -24.31 -12.09
C SER A 35 -21.40 -23.38 -11.67
N ASN A 36 -21.95 -23.56 -10.46
CA ASN A 36 -22.95 -22.67 -9.88
C ASN A 36 -22.37 -21.38 -9.26
N GLY A 37 -21.06 -21.16 -9.33
CA GLY A 37 -20.38 -19.98 -8.80
C GLY A 37 -19.90 -20.10 -7.35
N GLY A 38 -20.12 -21.25 -6.69
CA GLY A 38 -19.50 -21.56 -5.40
C GLY A 38 -18.06 -22.04 -5.56
N TYR A 39 -17.31 -22.07 -4.46
CA TYR A 39 -15.97 -22.70 -4.44
C TYR A 39 -15.66 -23.32 -3.08
N TYR A 40 -14.70 -24.25 -3.07
CA TYR A 40 -14.06 -24.74 -1.85
C TYR A 40 -12.54 -24.70 -2.02
N ALA A 41 -11.84 -24.28 -0.97
CA ALA A 41 -10.38 -24.27 -0.91
C ALA A 41 -9.95 -24.82 0.44
N GLY A 42 -9.14 -25.87 0.42
CA GLY A 42 -8.71 -26.56 1.63
C GLY A 42 -8.19 -27.95 1.33
N GLU A 43 -8.28 -28.81 2.33
CA GLU A 43 -7.77 -30.17 2.24
C GLU A 43 -8.75 -31.13 1.56
N PHE A 44 -8.19 -32.14 0.90
CA PHE A 44 -8.88 -33.21 0.20
C PHE A 44 -8.26 -34.55 0.57
N ASP A 45 -9.11 -35.56 0.71
CA ASP A 45 -8.69 -36.96 0.71
C ASP A 45 -9.50 -37.76 -0.31
N ASN A 46 -8.79 -38.44 -1.22
CA ASN A 46 -9.35 -39.31 -2.26
C ASN A 46 -10.57 -38.74 -3.00
N GLY A 47 -10.51 -37.46 -3.38
CA GLY A 47 -11.53 -36.74 -4.13
C GLY A 47 -12.61 -36.07 -3.27
N GLN A 48 -12.54 -36.21 -1.95
CA GLN A 48 -13.54 -35.68 -1.01
C GLN A 48 -12.92 -34.57 -0.17
N LYS A 49 -13.70 -33.54 0.19
CA LYS A 49 -13.25 -32.53 1.15
C LYS A 49 -12.99 -33.21 2.49
N HIS A 50 -11.83 -32.94 3.06
CA HIS A 50 -11.38 -33.52 4.33
C HIS A 50 -10.54 -32.47 5.07
N GLY A 51 -10.24 -32.68 6.36
CA GLY A 51 -9.37 -31.77 7.11
C GLY A 51 -9.99 -30.39 7.28
N TYR A 52 -9.20 -29.33 7.10
CA TYR A 52 -9.71 -27.96 7.21
C TYR A 52 -9.90 -27.30 5.85
N GLY A 53 -10.90 -26.44 5.74
CA GLY A 53 -11.13 -25.69 4.51
C GLY A 53 -12.19 -24.60 4.60
N VAL A 54 -12.21 -23.76 3.58
CA VAL A 54 -13.18 -22.68 3.42
C VAL A 54 -14.08 -22.99 2.23
N GLN A 55 -15.39 -22.91 2.45
CA GLN A 55 -16.41 -23.08 1.42
C GLN A 55 -17.21 -21.80 1.25
N SER A 56 -17.28 -21.29 0.02
CA SER A 56 -18.20 -20.22 -0.38
C SER A 56 -19.35 -20.79 -1.19
N TYR A 57 -20.55 -20.32 -0.88
CA TYR A 57 -21.78 -20.70 -1.57
C TYR A 57 -22.19 -19.62 -2.58
N PRO A 58 -22.92 -19.97 -3.66
CA PRO A 58 -23.36 -19.00 -4.67
C PRO A 58 -24.18 -17.84 -4.13
N ASN A 59 -24.91 -18.06 -3.03
CA ASN A 59 -25.73 -17.05 -2.37
C ASN A 59 -24.89 -16.06 -1.53
N GLY A 60 -23.56 -16.16 -1.53
CA GLY A 60 -22.65 -15.32 -0.76
C GLY A 60 -22.38 -15.80 0.67
N SER A 61 -23.04 -16.88 1.12
CA SER A 61 -22.76 -17.48 2.44
C SER A 61 -21.39 -18.15 2.44
N ARG A 62 -20.77 -18.26 3.61
CA ARG A 62 -19.43 -18.83 3.78
C ARG A 62 -19.34 -19.71 5.02
N TYR A 63 -18.60 -20.80 4.90
CA TYR A 63 -18.22 -21.68 6.01
C TYR A 63 -16.70 -21.77 6.09
N GLY A 64 -16.15 -21.70 7.30
CA GLY A 64 -14.75 -22.03 7.59
C GLY A 64 -14.68 -22.93 8.82
N GLY A 65 -14.10 -24.11 8.66
CA GLY A 65 -13.98 -25.11 9.72
C GLY A 65 -13.53 -26.46 9.17
N SER A 66 -13.77 -27.51 9.95
CA SER A 66 -13.38 -28.86 9.57
C SER A 66 -14.42 -29.56 8.68
N PHE A 67 -13.92 -30.51 7.89
CA PHE A 67 -14.65 -31.35 6.95
C PHE A 67 -14.25 -32.81 7.10
N VAL A 68 -15.23 -33.71 6.96
CA VAL A 68 -15.01 -35.16 6.83
C VAL A 68 -15.91 -35.67 5.71
N ASN A 69 -15.34 -36.32 4.69
CA ASN A 69 -16.08 -36.95 3.59
C ASN A 69 -17.08 -36.00 2.90
N ASN A 70 -16.65 -34.78 2.58
CA ASN A 70 -17.45 -33.67 2.02
C ASN A 70 -18.43 -32.99 2.98
N GLU A 71 -18.63 -33.51 4.18
CA GLU A 71 -19.56 -32.97 5.17
C GLU A 71 -18.83 -32.05 6.15
N ARG A 72 -19.51 -31.00 6.63
CA ARG A 72 -18.98 -30.15 7.72
C ARG A 72 -19.08 -30.93 9.02
N GLU A 73 -17.99 -30.99 9.76
CA GLU A 73 -17.84 -31.85 10.92
C GLU A 73 -16.99 -31.14 11.97
N GLY A 74 -17.13 -31.48 13.25
CA GLY A 74 -16.32 -30.92 14.33
C GLY A 74 -16.70 -29.47 14.65
N TYR A 75 -15.79 -28.53 14.42
CA TYR A 75 -16.00 -27.12 14.78
C TYR A 75 -15.88 -26.22 13.56
N GLY A 76 -16.68 -25.16 13.53
CA GLY A 76 -16.62 -24.21 12.42
C GLY A 76 -17.57 -23.03 12.55
N ILE A 77 -17.35 -22.06 11.68
CA ILE A 77 -18.10 -20.80 11.65
C ILE A 77 -18.83 -20.71 10.30
N TYR A 78 -20.13 -20.49 10.36
CA TYR A 78 -20.99 -20.30 9.19
C TYR A 78 -21.58 -18.90 9.20
N LEU A 79 -21.32 -18.15 8.14
CA LEU A 79 -21.85 -16.82 7.90
C LEU A 79 -22.83 -16.89 6.74
N ILE A 80 -24.08 -16.53 6.99
CA ILE A 80 -25.09 -16.37 5.96
C ILE A 80 -24.93 -14.97 5.35
N ALA A 81 -25.13 -14.83 4.05
CA ALA A 81 -24.99 -13.55 3.34
C ALA A 81 -25.82 -12.39 3.92
N THR A 82 -26.90 -12.69 4.64
CA THR A 82 -27.75 -11.72 5.34
C THR A 82 -27.15 -11.19 6.65
N GLY A 83 -25.95 -11.65 7.04
CA GLY A 83 -25.26 -11.23 8.26
C GLY A 83 -25.49 -12.12 9.48
N VAL A 84 -26.35 -13.15 9.37
CA VAL A 84 -26.53 -14.15 10.43
C VAL A 84 -25.27 -15.01 10.55
N ARG A 85 -24.76 -15.20 11.77
CA ARG A 85 -23.51 -15.94 12.03
C ARG A 85 -23.72 -17.02 13.08
N TYR A 86 -23.29 -18.24 12.78
CA TYR A 86 -23.21 -19.34 13.74
C TYR A 86 -21.75 -19.72 13.99
N ARG A 87 -21.39 -19.91 15.26
CA ARG A 87 -20.10 -20.41 15.73
C ARG A 87 -20.34 -21.57 16.68
N GLY A 88 -19.86 -22.77 16.37
CA GLY A 88 -20.11 -23.91 17.24
C GLY A 88 -19.82 -25.23 16.57
N GLN A 89 -20.39 -26.29 17.14
CA GLN A 89 -20.15 -27.65 16.65
C GLN A 89 -21.00 -27.96 15.41
N TRP A 90 -20.49 -28.88 14.60
CA TRP A 90 -21.05 -29.37 13.36
C TRP A 90 -20.98 -30.90 13.36
N LEU A 91 -22.08 -31.52 12.96
CA LEU A 91 -22.18 -32.96 12.77
C LEU A 91 -22.96 -33.20 11.47
N GLN A 92 -22.34 -33.92 10.52
CA GLN A 92 -22.96 -34.27 9.23
C GLN A 92 -23.59 -33.06 8.51
N SER A 93 -22.84 -31.97 8.43
CA SER A 93 -23.28 -30.70 7.82
C SER A 93 -24.42 -29.97 8.51
N THR A 94 -24.79 -30.34 9.73
CA THR A 94 -25.80 -29.66 10.55
C THR A 94 -25.20 -29.03 11.80
N GLN A 95 -25.74 -27.90 12.25
CA GLN A 95 -25.38 -27.30 13.53
C GLN A 95 -25.79 -28.27 14.64
N HIS A 96 -24.84 -28.57 15.51
CA HIS A 96 -24.99 -29.52 16.60
C HIS A 96 -24.30 -28.99 17.86
N GLY A 97 -24.59 -29.58 19.03
CA GLY A 97 -23.86 -29.30 20.27
C GLY A 97 -23.97 -27.86 20.75
N ILE A 98 -22.94 -27.37 21.43
CA ILE A 98 -22.91 -26.01 21.96
C ILE A 98 -22.50 -25.03 20.85
N GLY A 99 -23.23 -23.92 20.74
CA GLY A 99 -22.91 -22.87 19.79
C GLY A 99 -23.46 -21.49 20.17
N GLU A 100 -22.98 -20.49 19.43
CA GLU A 100 -23.41 -19.11 19.44
C GLU A 100 -24.05 -18.78 18.08
N LEU A 101 -25.29 -18.30 18.10
CA LEU A 101 -25.97 -17.75 16.94
C LEU A 101 -26.17 -16.25 17.12
N MET A 102 -25.61 -15.48 16.20
CA MET A 102 -25.91 -14.05 16.03
C MET A 102 -26.94 -13.90 14.92
N GLU A 103 -28.12 -13.41 15.26
CA GLU A 103 -29.19 -13.13 14.31
C GLU A 103 -28.93 -11.81 13.54
N SER A 104 -29.71 -11.57 12.48
CA SER A 104 -29.62 -10.34 11.66
C SER A 104 -29.91 -9.06 12.45
N SER A 105 -30.61 -9.18 13.58
CA SER A 105 -30.87 -8.10 14.54
C SER A 105 -29.65 -7.76 15.41
N CYS A 106 -28.55 -8.49 15.28
CA CYS A 106 -27.37 -8.50 16.16
C CYS A 106 -27.65 -9.03 17.58
N GLU A 107 -28.80 -9.67 17.81
CA GLU A 107 -29.04 -10.44 19.02
C GLU A 107 -28.19 -11.72 19.01
N VAL A 108 -27.54 -12.02 20.14
CA VAL A 108 -26.68 -13.19 20.30
C VAL A 108 -27.36 -14.21 21.22
N LYS A 109 -27.45 -15.46 20.75
CA LYS A 109 -28.02 -16.59 21.50
C LYS A 109 -26.97 -17.68 21.64
N CYS A 110 -26.58 -17.96 22.88
CA CYS A 110 -25.75 -19.11 23.22
C CYS A 110 -26.64 -20.27 23.67
N GLY A 111 -26.37 -21.48 23.19
CA GLY A 111 -27.22 -22.61 23.52
C GLY A 111 -26.86 -23.92 22.83
N LEU A 112 -27.69 -24.93 23.06
CA LEU A 112 -27.61 -26.23 22.41
C LEU A 112 -28.32 -26.20 21.06
N PHE A 113 -27.69 -26.78 20.05
CA PHE A 113 -28.20 -26.94 18.70
C PHE A 113 -28.38 -28.42 18.37
N GLU A 114 -29.53 -28.74 17.78
CA GLU A 114 -29.84 -30.08 17.31
C GLU A 114 -30.37 -29.99 15.87
N ASN A 115 -29.61 -30.52 14.91
CA ASN A 115 -30.00 -30.58 13.50
C ASN A 115 -30.41 -29.20 12.94
N ASN A 116 -29.54 -28.20 13.10
CA ASN A 116 -29.78 -26.78 12.70
C ASN A 116 -30.87 -26.04 13.48
N ARG A 117 -31.39 -26.62 14.58
CA ARG A 117 -32.39 -25.96 15.43
C ARG A 117 -31.80 -25.63 16.79
N PHE A 118 -31.99 -24.39 17.22
CA PHE A 118 -31.73 -23.98 18.59
C PHE A 118 -32.70 -24.71 19.52
N SER A 119 -32.16 -25.49 20.44
CA SER A 119 -32.91 -26.33 21.38
C SER A 119 -33.10 -25.62 22.72
N THR A 120 -32.01 -25.23 23.38
CA THR A 120 -32.04 -24.68 24.75
C THR A 120 -31.02 -23.56 24.91
N MET A 121 -31.41 -22.47 25.58
CA MET A 121 -30.51 -21.36 25.93
C MET A 121 -29.59 -21.76 27.09
N LEU A 122 -28.31 -21.43 26.96
CA LEU A 122 -27.30 -21.63 27.99
C LEU A 122 -26.74 -20.28 28.44
N ASP A 123 -26.47 -20.15 29.75
CA ASP A 123 -25.72 -19.02 30.27
C ASP A 123 -24.27 -19.04 29.76
N ILE A 124 -23.66 -17.87 29.66
CA ILE A 124 -22.26 -17.73 29.25
C ILE A 124 -21.36 -18.27 30.37
N SER A 125 -20.99 -19.54 30.28
CA SER A 125 -20.08 -20.26 31.18
C SER A 125 -18.72 -20.51 30.53
N GLU A 126 -17.73 -20.90 31.33
CA GLU A 126 -16.40 -21.29 30.82
C GLU A 126 -16.48 -22.41 29.77
N ASP A 127 -17.39 -23.36 29.94
CA ASP A 127 -17.60 -24.45 28.98
C ASP A 127 -18.11 -23.92 27.64
N VAL A 128 -19.08 -22.99 27.65
CA VAL A 128 -19.60 -22.38 26.42
C VAL A 128 -18.52 -21.58 25.69
N LEU A 129 -17.72 -20.80 26.43
CA LEU A 129 -16.63 -20.02 25.87
C LEU A 129 -15.55 -20.90 25.25
N LYS A 130 -15.25 -22.06 25.86
CA LYS A 130 -14.29 -23.04 25.33
C LYS A 130 -14.74 -23.62 23.98
N GLU A 131 -16.02 -23.92 23.84
CA GLU A 131 -16.58 -24.43 22.57
C GLU A 131 -16.57 -23.37 21.47
N ILE A 132 -16.86 -22.11 21.81
CA ILE A 132 -16.76 -20.97 20.87
C ILE A 132 -15.29 -20.77 20.45
N GLN A 133 -14.35 -20.82 21.40
CA GLN A 133 -12.93 -20.72 21.13
C GLN A 133 -12.45 -21.83 20.16
N ALA A 134 -12.89 -23.07 20.36
CA ALA A 134 -12.58 -24.18 19.44
C ALA A 134 -13.10 -23.93 18.02
N SER A 135 -14.26 -23.27 17.86
CA SER A 135 -14.78 -22.87 16.55
C SER A 135 -13.95 -21.77 15.87
N MET A 136 -13.36 -20.86 16.65
CA MET A 136 -12.46 -19.83 16.15
C MET A 136 -11.11 -20.42 15.73
N GLU A 137 -10.57 -21.36 16.51
CA GLU A 137 -9.34 -22.08 16.18
C GLU A 137 -9.50 -22.93 14.91
N SER A 138 -10.62 -23.63 14.77
CA SER A 138 -10.93 -24.41 13.56
C SER A 138 -11.08 -23.51 12.32
N GLN A 139 -11.67 -22.32 12.47
CA GLN A 139 -11.71 -21.32 11.40
C GLN A 139 -10.30 -20.85 11.00
N GLN A 140 -9.41 -20.63 11.96
CA GLN A 140 -8.03 -20.22 11.69
C GLN A 140 -7.27 -21.30 10.90
N GLN A 141 -7.43 -22.58 11.27
CA GLN A 141 -6.84 -23.70 10.52
C GLN A 141 -7.41 -23.81 9.09
N ALA A 142 -8.72 -23.59 8.93
CA ALA A 142 -9.36 -23.54 7.62
C ALA A 142 -8.78 -22.46 6.70
N ILE A 143 -8.46 -21.28 7.24
CA ILE A 143 -7.85 -20.21 6.45
C ILE A 143 -6.41 -20.55 6.04
N LEU A 144 -5.64 -21.20 6.93
CA LEU A 144 -4.30 -21.69 6.59
C LEU A 144 -4.35 -22.75 5.48
N ALA A 145 -5.32 -23.67 5.53
CA ALA A 145 -5.55 -24.66 4.49
C ALA A 145 -5.99 -24.03 3.15
N GLU A 146 -6.88 -23.02 3.18
CA GLU A 146 -7.23 -22.24 1.97
C GLU A 146 -5.98 -21.60 1.35
N ARG A 147 -5.09 -21.01 2.15
CA ARG A 147 -3.84 -20.42 1.63
C ARG A 147 -2.93 -21.45 0.95
N ALA A 148 -2.74 -22.61 1.56
CA ALA A 148 -1.95 -23.68 0.97
C ALA A 148 -2.57 -24.17 -0.36
N ALA A 149 -3.90 -24.34 -0.39
CA ALA A 149 -4.64 -24.69 -1.59
C ALA A 149 -4.47 -23.67 -2.73
N ARG A 150 -4.46 -22.37 -2.42
CA ARG A 150 -4.24 -21.27 -3.39
C ARG A 150 -2.83 -21.25 -3.97
N VAL A 151 -1.82 -21.67 -3.20
CA VAL A 151 -0.45 -21.83 -3.71
C VAL A 151 -0.40 -22.95 -4.76
N ASN A 152 -1.05 -24.08 -4.47
CA ASN A 152 -1.12 -25.21 -5.39
C ASN A 152 -1.92 -24.85 -6.65
N GLU A 153 -2.99 -24.06 -6.52
CA GLU A 153 -3.75 -23.53 -7.67
C GLU A 153 -2.85 -22.76 -8.65
N ARG A 154 -2.07 -21.80 -8.14
CA ARG A 154 -1.13 -21.02 -8.97
C ARG A 154 -0.08 -21.90 -9.62
N THR A 155 0.42 -22.89 -8.89
CA THR A 155 1.42 -23.83 -9.38
C THR A 155 0.85 -24.69 -10.53
N ALA A 156 -0.38 -25.17 -10.39
CA ALA A 156 -1.08 -25.94 -11.43
C ALA A 156 -1.28 -25.11 -12.71
N TYR A 157 -1.71 -23.86 -12.57
CA TYR A 157 -1.91 -22.94 -13.70
C TYR A 157 -0.59 -22.60 -14.40
N PHE A 158 0.49 -22.39 -13.64
CA PHE A 158 1.81 -22.12 -14.18
C PHE A 158 2.39 -23.33 -14.95
N GLN A 159 2.14 -24.55 -14.46
CA GLN A 159 2.56 -25.77 -15.14
C GLN A 159 1.82 -25.97 -16.48
N GLU A 160 0.52 -25.68 -16.54
CA GLU A 160 -0.26 -25.81 -17.79
C GLU A 160 0.11 -24.75 -18.84
N THR A 161 0.49 -23.54 -18.40
CA THR A 161 0.81 -22.41 -19.30
C THR A 161 2.23 -22.42 -19.85
N MET A 162 3.15 -23.20 -19.26
CA MET A 162 4.57 -23.27 -19.67
C MET A 162 4.97 -24.60 -20.35
N THR A 163 4.02 -25.36 -20.89
CA THR A 163 4.31 -26.55 -21.70
C THR A 163 4.29 -26.23 -23.20
N ILE A 164 5.39 -26.48 -23.92
CA ILE A 164 5.47 -26.38 -25.38
C ILE A 164 5.32 -27.78 -25.97
N ASN A 165 4.24 -28.06 -26.72
CA ASN A 165 3.95 -29.39 -27.27
C ASN A 165 4.00 -30.53 -26.21
N GLY A 166 3.60 -30.23 -24.98
CA GLY A 166 3.62 -31.16 -23.85
C GLY A 166 4.98 -31.32 -23.15
N TRP A 167 6.02 -30.59 -23.57
CA TRP A 167 7.31 -30.54 -22.88
C TRP A 167 7.32 -29.44 -21.83
N TYR A 168 7.66 -29.81 -20.60
CA TYR A 168 7.83 -28.89 -19.48
C TYR A 168 9.28 -28.48 -19.37
N ILE A 169 9.59 -27.23 -19.70
CA ILE A 169 10.97 -26.71 -19.76
C ILE A 169 11.22 -25.88 -18.49
N GLN A 170 11.97 -26.44 -17.54
CA GLN A 170 12.28 -25.76 -16.27
C GLN A 170 13.68 -25.16 -16.24
N ASN A 171 14.60 -25.69 -17.04
CA ASN A 171 15.99 -25.32 -17.03
C ASN A 171 16.59 -25.42 -18.45
N GLU A 172 17.83 -24.94 -18.59
CA GLU A 172 18.56 -24.89 -19.86
C GLU A 172 18.83 -26.29 -20.45
N SER A 173 18.88 -27.32 -19.61
CA SER A 173 19.01 -28.72 -20.05
C SER A 173 17.73 -29.28 -20.65
N ASP A 174 16.56 -28.90 -20.11
CA ASP A 174 15.25 -29.31 -20.67
C ASP A 174 15.02 -28.64 -22.04
N LEU A 175 15.50 -27.40 -22.19
CA LEU A 175 15.44 -26.67 -23.46
C LEU A 175 16.33 -27.33 -24.52
N ALA A 176 17.56 -27.70 -24.16
CA ALA A 176 18.47 -28.41 -25.05
C ALA A 176 17.91 -29.76 -25.51
N ALA A 177 17.26 -30.51 -24.60
CA ALA A 177 16.62 -31.78 -24.93
C ALA A 177 15.42 -31.62 -25.88
N PHE A 178 14.63 -30.55 -25.72
CA PHE A 178 13.53 -30.21 -26.62
C PHE A 178 14.03 -29.80 -28.02
N GLU A 179 15.10 -29.00 -28.08
CA GLU A 179 15.73 -28.58 -29.34
C GLU A 179 16.31 -29.77 -30.10
N GLU A 180 16.96 -30.70 -29.40
CA GLU A 180 17.52 -31.93 -29.98
C GLU A 180 16.41 -32.83 -30.59
N GLU A 181 15.32 -33.06 -29.86
CA GLU A 181 14.19 -33.86 -30.36
C GLU A 181 13.46 -33.18 -31.53
N THR A 182 13.38 -31.85 -31.53
CA THR A 182 12.80 -31.07 -32.63
C THR A 182 13.67 -31.13 -33.88
N ASN A 183 14.99 -31.00 -33.72
CA ASN A 183 15.95 -31.14 -34.81
C ASN A 183 15.93 -32.56 -35.40
N ARG A 184 15.86 -33.59 -34.56
CA ARG A 184 15.73 -34.99 -35.00
C ARG A 184 14.49 -35.22 -35.86
N LYS A 185 13.34 -34.64 -35.50
CA LYS A 185 12.11 -34.72 -36.31
C LYS A 185 12.23 -33.98 -37.64
N ASN A 186 12.88 -32.81 -37.63
CA ASN A 186 13.13 -32.04 -38.86
C ASN A 186 14.09 -32.76 -39.81
N GLU A 187 15.12 -33.42 -39.29
CA GLU A 187 16.05 -34.24 -40.07
C GLU A 187 15.37 -35.46 -40.69
N ALA A 188 14.47 -36.13 -39.96
CA ALA A 188 13.69 -37.24 -40.49
C ALA A 188 12.78 -36.81 -41.68
N VAL A 189 12.12 -35.65 -41.55
CA VAL A 189 11.30 -35.07 -42.63
C VAL A 189 12.14 -34.66 -43.83
N ASN A 190 13.33 -34.08 -43.61
CA ASN A 190 14.26 -33.72 -44.68
C ASN A 190 14.83 -34.95 -45.39
N ALA A 191 15.09 -36.04 -44.67
CA ALA A 191 15.55 -37.29 -45.26
C ALA A 191 14.48 -37.93 -46.16
N GLU A 192 13.21 -37.88 -45.75
CA GLU A 192 12.07 -38.32 -46.55
C GLU A 192 11.86 -37.43 -47.79
N TRP A 193 12.03 -36.12 -47.66
CA TRP A 193 12.03 -35.18 -48.78
C TRP A 193 13.14 -35.47 -49.81
N GLN A 194 14.36 -35.75 -49.35
CA GLN A 194 15.46 -36.11 -50.25
C GLN A 194 15.26 -37.47 -50.92
N LYS A 195 14.57 -38.41 -50.28
CA LYS A 195 14.18 -39.68 -50.89
C LYS A 195 13.20 -39.45 -52.04
N ASN A 196 12.16 -38.64 -51.82
CA ASN A 196 11.17 -38.32 -52.84
C ASN A 196 11.78 -37.55 -54.03
N ILE A 197 12.74 -36.66 -53.79
CA ILE A 197 13.48 -35.98 -54.88
C ILE A 197 14.29 -36.97 -55.71
N ARG A 198 14.99 -37.92 -55.07
CA ARG A 198 15.75 -38.94 -55.78
C ARG A 198 14.86 -39.86 -56.60
N GLU A 199 13.68 -40.22 -56.09
CA GLU A 199 12.68 -41.01 -56.83
C GLU A 199 12.18 -40.24 -58.07
N ILE A 200 11.90 -38.93 -57.94
CA ILE A 200 11.50 -38.07 -59.06
C ILE A 200 12.64 -37.91 -60.09
N GLU A 201 13.88 -37.72 -59.64
CA GLU A 201 15.08 -37.61 -60.50
C GLU A 201 15.39 -38.92 -61.23
N GLN A 202 15.12 -40.06 -60.59
CA GLN A 202 15.29 -41.39 -61.16
C GLN A 202 14.20 -41.69 -62.20
N ASP A 203 12.97 -41.24 -61.98
CA ASP A 203 11.88 -41.28 -62.97
C ASP A 203 12.14 -40.32 -64.16
N THR A 204 12.95 -39.26 -63.98
CA THR A 204 13.30 -38.32 -65.08
C THR A 204 14.45 -38.76 -65.98
N GLN A 205 15.06 -39.93 -65.74
CA GLN A 205 16.11 -40.47 -66.61
C GLN A 205 15.58 -41.32 -67.79
N GLU A 206 14.28 -41.64 -67.83
CA GLU A 206 13.64 -42.32 -68.95
C GLU A 206 12.74 -41.36 -69.77
N GLY A 207 13.39 -40.63 -70.68
CA GLY A 207 12.90 -40.31 -72.01
C GLY A 207 11.45 -39.85 -72.21
N LYS A 208 11.31 -38.54 -72.47
CA LYS A 208 10.41 -37.93 -73.47
C LYS A 208 8.93 -38.35 -73.40
N THR A 209 8.11 -37.64 -72.61
CA THR A 209 6.74 -37.20 -73.01
C THR A 209 6.06 -36.29 -71.96
N GLU A 210 6.76 -35.31 -71.37
CA GLU A 210 6.10 -34.46 -70.35
C GLU A 210 6.46 -32.97 -70.40
N GLU A 211 6.99 -32.42 -71.51
CA GLU A 211 7.29 -30.98 -71.57
C GLU A 211 6.03 -30.08 -71.44
N ALA A 212 4.84 -30.58 -71.83
CA ALA A 212 3.58 -29.83 -71.70
C ALA A 212 2.99 -29.90 -70.27
N THR A 213 3.09 -31.06 -69.61
CA THR A 213 2.70 -31.25 -68.21
C THR A 213 3.68 -30.55 -67.26
N LEU A 214 4.97 -30.51 -67.61
CA LEU A 214 6.01 -29.80 -66.85
C LEU A 214 5.78 -28.29 -66.83
N GLY A 215 5.27 -27.69 -67.92
CA GLY A 215 4.94 -26.26 -67.98
C GLY A 215 3.75 -25.87 -67.10
N GLU A 216 2.69 -26.69 -67.08
CA GLU A 216 1.51 -26.47 -66.24
C GLU A 216 1.82 -26.78 -64.76
N THR A 217 2.61 -27.83 -64.52
CA THR A 217 3.08 -28.20 -63.18
C THR A 217 4.10 -27.20 -62.64
N GLN A 218 5.00 -26.64 -63.47
CA GLN A 218 5.87 -25.53 -63.09
C GLN A 218 5.09 -24.24 -62.84
N LYS A 219 4.00 -23.98 -63.58
CA LYS A 219 3.10 -22.84 -63.28
C LYS A 219 2.35 -23.04 -61.97
N GLN A 220 1.82 -24.22 -61.70
CA GLN A 220 1.19 -24.58 -60.43
C GLN A 220 2.21 -24.53 -59.28
N LEU A 221 3.44 -24.98 -59.52
CA LEU A 221 4.53 -24.91 -58.56
C LEU A 221 4.99 -23.46 -58.34
N TYR A 222 5.04 -22.62 -59.37
CA TYR A 222 5.34 -21.19 -59.25
C TYR A 222 4.25 -20.43 -58.49
N LEU A 223 2.97 -20.75 -58.73
CA LEU A 223 1.84 -20.22 -57.96
C LEU A 223 1.84 -20.73 -56.52
N THR A 224 2.20 -22.00 -56.30
CA THR A 224 2.36 -22.59 -54.96
C THR A 224 3.56 -22.00 -54.23
N ILE A 225 4.67 -21.71 -54.93
CA ILE A 225 5.84 -21.01 -54.39
C ILE A 225 5.51 -19.55 -54.10
N GLN A 226 4.72 -18.86 -54.93
CA GLN A 226 4.24 -17.51 -54.66
C GLN A 226 3.26 -17.50 -53.47
N GLN A 227 2.36 -18.49 -53.36
CA GLN A 227 1.51 -18.69 -52.19
C GLN A 227 2.34 -19.01 -50.96
N ARG A 228 3.31 -19.92 -51.02
CA ARG A 228 4.23 -20.28 -49.92
C ARG A 228 5.20 -19.16 -49.58
N ARG A 229 5.55 -18.28 -50.52
CA ARG A 229 6.32 -17.04 -50.27
C ARG A 229 5.44 -15.95 -49.69
N GLN A 230 4.18 -15.84 -50.07
CA GLN A 230 3.20 -15.03 -49.35
C GLN A 230 2.90 -15.61 -47.98
N GLU A 231 2.94 -16.92 -47.81
CA GLU A 231 2.75 -17.63 -46.54
C GLU A 231 4.00 -17.53 -45.68
N LEU A 232 5.21 -17.56 -46.25
CA LEU A 232 6.49 -17.27 -45.60
C LEU A 232 6.68 -15.77 -45.34
N ALA A 233 6.13 -14.89 -46.18
CA ALA A 233 6.07 -13.45 -45.92
C ALA A 233 4.99 -13.14 -44.89
N ARG A 234 3.92 -13.94 -44.81
CA ARG A 234 2.91 -13.89 -43.75
C ARG A 234 3.42 -14.55 -42.48
N ILE A 235 4.28 -15.57 -42.55
CA ILE A 235 5.01 -16.18 -41.44
C ILE A 235 6.14 -15.27 -41.01
N SER A 236 6.81 -14.55 -41.92
CA SER A 236 7.77 -13.49 -41.62
C SER A 236 7.06 -12.26 -41.08
N MET A 237 5.83 -11.97 -41.52
CA MET A 237 4.95 -10.99 -40.88
C MET A 237 4.44 -11.55 -39.56
N TYR A 238 4.24 -12.86 -39.39
CA TYR A 238 3.95 -13.51 -38.11
C TYR A 238 5.20 -13.64 -37.25
N TRP A 239 6.39 -13.52 -37.82
CA TRP A 239 7.69 -13.58 -37.18
C TRP A 239 8.12 -12.17 -36.81
N ASP A 240 7.76 -11.16 -37.60
CA ASP A 240 7.81 -9.74 -37.28
C ASP A 240 6.69 -9.40 -36.31
N ILE A 241 5.50 -10.02 -36.40
CA ILE A 241 4.43 -10.03 -35.37
C ILE A 241 4.85 -10.95 -34.22
N ALA A 242 5.73 -11.95 -34.37
CA ALA A 242 6.25 -12.72 -33.24
C ALA A 242 7.40 -11.97 -32.59
N LEU A 243 8.13 -11.13 -33.33
CA LEU A 243 9.17 -10.21 -32.86
C LEU A 243 8.51 -8.93 -32.32
N GLU A 244 7.33 -8.55 -32.81
CA GLU A 244 6.41 -7.54 -32.27
C GLU A 244 5.56 -8.13 -31.16
N LYS A 245 5.31 -9.44 -31.11
CA LYS A 245 4.67 -10.17 -30.01
C LYS A 245 5.69 -10.70 -29.04
N GLU A 246 6.99 -10.66 -29.32
CA GLU A 246 8.14 -10.92 -28.47
C GLU A 246 8.68 -9.59 -27.99
N ARG A 247 8.61 -8.51 -28.79
CA ARG A 247 8.62 -7.12 -28.30
C ARG A 247 7.34 -6.80 -27.58
N ALA A 248 6.18 -7.33 -27.92
CA ALA A 248 4.97 -7.29 -27.11
C ALA A 248 4.85 -8.47 -26.17
N LEU A 249 5.79 -9.43 -26.15
CA LEU A 249 5.98 -10.40 -25.04
C LEU A 249 7.09 -9.87 -24.16
N THR A 250 7.84 -8.84 -24.55
CA THR A 250 8.88 -8.19 -23.73
C THR A 250 8.25 -6.93 -23.18
N GLU A 251 7.53 -6.15 -23.98
CA GLU A 251 6.58 -5.12 -23.61
C GLU A 251 5.33 -5.70 -22.98
N ALA A 252 4.86 -6.92 -23.28
CA ALA A 252 3.91 -7.65 -22.43
C ALA A 252 4.51 -8.78 -21.60
N LYS A 253 5.83 -8.95 -21.46
CA LYS A 253 6.45 -9.42 -20.20
C LYS A 253 6.80 -8.21 -19.35
N HIS A 254 6.74 -6.99 -19.86
CA HIS A 254 6.72 -5.75 -19.11
C HIS A 254 5.29 -5.36 -18.76
N ILE A 255 4.30 -5.53 -19.65
CA ILE A 255 2.86 -5.28 -19.48
C ILE A 255 2.19 -6.50 -18.84
N SER A 256 2.65 -7.75 -19.06
CA SER A 256 2.30 -8.90 -18.21
C SER A 256 3.30 -9.15 -17.10
N ALA A 257 4.50 -8.55 -17.01
CA ALA A 257 5.03 -8.29 -15.67
C ALA A 257 4.13 -7.25 -15.03
N TYR A 258 3.70 -6.16 -15.65
CA TYR A 258 2.79 -5.21 -15.02
C TYR A 258 1.37 -5.75 -14.84
N ALA A 259 0.94 -6.83 -15.51
CA ALA A 259 -0.38 -7.44 -15.38
C ALA A 259 -0.32 -8.79 -14.68
N ILE A 260 0.83 -9.47 -14.56
CA ILE A 260 1.12 -10.56 -13.61
C ILE A 260 1.73 -10.00 -12.34
N VAL A 261 2.17 -8.74 -12.31
CA VAL A 261 2.54 -7.89 -11.15
C VAL A 261 1.41 -6.92 -10.86
N ALA A 262 0.45 -6.62 -11.74
CA ALA A 262 -0.85 -6.06 -11.32
C ALA A 262 -1.89 -7.15 -11.08
N TYR A 263 -1.72 -8.38 -11.59
CA TYR A 263 -2.45 -9.57 -11.15
C TYR A 263 -1.70 -10.29 -10.04
N PHE A 264 -0.38 -10.21 -9.88
CA PHE A 264 0.30 -10.45 -8.60
C PHE A 264 -0.02 -9.30 -7.69
N PHE A 265 0.05 -8.01 -8.05
CA PHE A 265 -0.40 -6.97 -7.13
C PHE A 265 -1.91 -7.00 -6.97
N TYR A 266 -2.74 -7.63 -7.79
CA TYR A 266 -4.18 -7.80 -7.52
C TYR A 266 -4.45 -9.12 -6.79
N LEU A 267 -3.64 -10.17 -6.97
CA LEU A 267 -3.71 -11.44 -6.22
C LEU A 267 -2.92 -11.41 -4.92
N VAL A 268 -1.90 -10.55 -4.81
CA VAL A 268 -1.11 -10.09 -3.65
C VAL A 268 -1.81 -8.90 -3.03
N TYR A 269 -2.54 -8.03 -3.74
CA TYR A 269 -3.53 -7.16 -3.09
C TYR A 269 -4.68 -8.02 -2.60
N MET A 270 -5.15 -9.06 -3.29
CA MET A 270 -6.14 -10.01 -2.72
C MET A 270 -5.51 -10.96 -1.69
N TRP A 271 -4.21 -11.27 -1.73
CA TRP A 271 -3.49 -12.07 -0.72
C TRP A 271 -2.99 -11.25 0.48
N THR A 272 -2.80 -9.94 0.33
CA THR A 272 -2.46 -8.99 1.43
C THR A 272 -3.70 -8.25 1.92
N SER A 273 -4.80 -8.30 1.17
CA SER A 273 -6.15 -7.91 1.64
C SER A 273 -6.91 -9.08 2.26
N ILE A 274 -6.33 -10.28 2.34
CA ILE A 274 -6.86 -11.40 3.14
C ILE A 274 -5.78 -11.84 4.13
N GLU A 275 -5.83 -11.13 5.26
CA GLU A 275 -5.01 -11.06 6.49
C GLU A 275 -3.59 -10.47 6.33
N PHE A 276 -3.24 -9.32 6.91
CA PHE A 276 -3.75 -8.60 8.09
C PHE A 276 -4.01 -7.11 7.76
N TYR A 277 -5.27 -6.72 7.63
CA TYR A 277 -5.77 -5.73 8.58
C TYR A 277 -6.63 -6.52 9.58
N PRO A 278 -6.43 -6.35 10.88
CA PRO A 278 -7.50 -6.62 11.82
C PRO A 278 -8.59 -5.58 11.53
N VAL A 279 -9.65 -5.97 10.83
CA VAL A 279 -10.93 -5.24 10.93
C VAL A 279 -11.87 -6.18 11.66
N GLY A 280 -11.98 -5.95 12.97
CA GLY A 280 -12.65 -6.86 13.89
C GLY A 280 -11.66 -7.56 14.84
N GLN A 281 -10.82 -6.88 15.64
CA GLN A 281 -11.38 -6.47 16.92
C GLN A 281 -12.59 -5.60 16.68
N SER A 282 -13.72 -6.20 16.99
CA SER A 282 -14.97 -5.50 17.09
C SER A 282 -14.75 -4.22 17.91
N LEU A 283 -15.70 -3.33 17.77
CA LEU A 283 -16.11 -2.46 18.85
C LEU A 283 -16.52 -3.24 20.15
N LEU A 284 -16.10 -4.51 20.33
CA LEU A 284 -16.38 -5.46 21.40
C LEU A 284 -15.22 -6.49 21.64
N ASP A 285 -14.01 -6.23 21.15
CA ASP A 285 -12.76 -6.88 21.59
C ASP A 285 -11.77 -5.77 21.99
N THR A 286 -12.29 -4.64 22.51
CA THR A 286 -11.76 -4.28 23.81
C THR A 286 -11.73 -5.57 24.63
N PRO A 287 -10.59 -5.98 25.22
CA PRO A 287 -10.64 -6.85 26.38
C PRO A 287 -11.82 -6.39 27.25
N PRO A 288 -12.52 -7.24 28.03
CA PRO A 288 -13.26 -6.66 29.14
C PRO A 288 -12.32 -5.64 29.76
N VAL A 289 -12.76 -4.36 29.83
CA VAL A 289 -12.03 -3.30 30.54
C VAL A 289 -11.43 -4.03 31.72
N PRO A 290 -10.08 -4.15 31.83
CA PRO A 290 -9.50 -4.97 32.88
C PRO A 290 -10.19 -4.51 34.15
N ALA A 291 -10.99 -5.41 34.70
CA ALA A 291 -11.83 -5.05 35.80
C ALA A 291 -10.89 -4.94 36.99
N PRO A 292 -10.94 -3.84 37.75
CA PRO A 292 -10.25 -2.57 37.46
C PRO A 292 -8.80 -2.79 36.96
N GLU A 293 -8.11 -1.72 36.57
CA GLU A 293 -6.65 -1.71 36.57
C GLU A 293 -6.16 -2.53 37.77
N GLN A 294 -5.26 -3.48 37.55
CA GLN A 294 -4.24 -3.63 38.57
C GLN A 294 -3.60 -2.25 38.61
N LEU A 295 -4.12 -1.41 39.52
CA LEU A 295 -3.75 -0.01 39.65
C LEU A 295 -2.24 -0.03 39.64
N CYS A 296 -1.65 0.71 38.71
CA CYS A 296 -0.21 0.82 38.66
C CYS A 296 0.27 1.03 40.10
N SER A 297 1.08 0.10 40.59
CA SER A 297 1.57 0.06 41.97
C SER A 297 2.38 1.32 42.31
N LEU A 298 2.81 2.07 41.28
CA LEU A 298 3.57 3.28 41.40
C LEU A 298 2.70 4.50 41.65
N SER A 299 3.12 5.28 42.64
CA SER A 299 2.63 6.64 42.82
C SER A 299 3.58 7.62 42.14
N PHE A 300 3.12 8.30 41.10
CA PHE A 300 3.91 9.31 40.39
C PHE A 300 3.86 10.66 41.11
N LYS A 301 5.03 11.27 41.28
CA LYS A 301 5.20 12.64 41.79
C LYS A 301 5.84 13.49 40.70
N VAL A 302 5.14 14.56 40.37
CA VAL A 302 5.60 15.58 39.42
C VAL A 302 6.56 16.49 40.15
N ASP A 303 7.76 16.66 39.61
CA ASP A 303 8.67 17.64 40.17
C ASP A 303 8.10 19.04 39.93
N SER A 304 7.94 19.83 41.00
CA SER A 304 7.32 21.17 40.95
C SER A 304 8.17 22.22 40.22
N GLY A 305 9.32 21.81 39.66
CA GLY A 305 10.25 22.64 38.92
C GLY A 305 9.73 23.16 37.58
N VAL A 306 10.40 24.21 37.10
CA VAL A 306 10.23 24.78 35.75
C VAL A 306 10.66 23.75 34.70
N GLU A 307 10.03 23.79 33.53
CA GLU A 307 10.43 22.98 32.38
C GLU A 307 11.92 23.17 32.04
N LEU A 308 12.66 22.08 31.90
CA LEU A 308 14.10 22.08 31.63
C LEU A 308 14.36 21.72 30.17
N SER A 309 15.34 22.37 29.55
CA SER A 309 15.88 21.94 28.25
C SER A 309 16.55 20.56 28.39
N VAL A 310 16.49 19.72 27.35
CA VAL A 310 17.14 18.40 27.30
C VAL A 310 18.64 18.47 27.66
N GLN A 311 19.34 19.52 27.25
CA GLN A 311 20.78 19.70 27.55
C GLN A 311 21.04 19.90 29.04
N LYS A 312 20.22 20.72 29.70
CA LYS A 312 20.29 20.90 31.16
C LYS A 312 19.92 19.60 31.88
N ALA A 313 18.85 18.94 31.44
CA ALA A 313 18.39 17.68 32.01
C ALA A 313 19.43 16.55 31.89
N SER A 314 20.20 16.52 30.81
CA SER A 314 21.28 15.54 30.58
C SER A 314 22.42 15.65 31.61
N ASN A 315 22.59 16.81 32.22
CA ASN A 315 23.62 17.06 33.24
C ASN A 315 23.11 16.83 34.68
N VAL A 316 21.82 16.52 34.84
CA VAL A 316 21.24 16.19 36.15
C VAL A 316 21.47 14.71 36.42
N ALA A 317 21.96 14.37 37.60
CA ALA A 317 22.03 12.99 38.05
C ALA A 317 20.60 12.46 38.26
N ILE A 318 20.15 11.59 37.35
CA ILE A 318 18.80 11.00 37.39
C ILE A 318 18.79 9.89 38.45
N ALA A 319 17.90 10.02 39.45
CA ALA A 319 17.71 8.97 40.45
C ALA A 319 17.08 7.72 39.81
N MET A 320 17.30 6.53 40.39
CA MET A 320 16.75 5.26 39.86
C MET A 320 15.23 5.27 39.70
N ASN A 321 14.52 6.12 40.44
CA ASN A 321 13.07 6.25 40.43
C ASN A 321 12.59 7.56 39.78
N GLN A 322 13.34 8.09 38.82
CA GLN A 322 13.06 9.34 38.14
C GLN A 322 13.27 9.20 36.62
N ILE A 323 12.42 9.87 35.82
CA ILE A 323 12.52 9.88 34.36
C ILE A 323 12.21 11.27 33.82
N PHE A 324 12.90 11.68 32.76
CA PHE A 324 12.59 12.93 32.05
C PHE A 324 11.57 12.68 30.93
N VAL A 325 10.45 13.38 30.96
CA VAL A 325 9.41 13.31 29.93
C VAL A 325 9.35 14.60 29.11
N MET A 326 9.18 14.49 27.80
CA MET A 326 8.96 15.62 26.88
C MET A 326 7.95 15.27 25.80
N LYS A 327 7.37 16.28 25.14
CA LYS A 327 6.46 16.04 24.00
C LYS A 327 7.26 15.60 22.76
N ASN A 328 6.61 14.86 21.87
CA ASN A 328 7.18 14.52 20.57
C ASN A 328 7.69 15.76 19.82
N GLY A 329 8.96 15.72 19.40
CA GLY A 329 9.62 16.81 18.67
C GLY A 329 10.07 18.02 19.51
N GLU A 330 9.75 18.09 20.80
CA GLU A 330 10.14 19.20 21.67
C GLU A 330 11.55 19.03 22.26
N ASN A 331 12.11 20.13 22.78
CA ASN A 331 13.49 20.19 23.27
C ASN A 331 13.59 20.48 24.77
N SER A 332 12.43 20.50 25.43
CA SER A 332 12.26 20.73 26.85
C SER A 332 11.16 19.84 27.41
N GLY A 333 11.22 19.63 28.71
CA GLY A 333 10.38 18.66 29.41
C GLY A 333 10.52 18.75 30.91
N ARG A 334 10.00 17.76 31.61
CA ARG A 334 9.93 17.74 33.08
C ARG A 334 10.32 16.38 33.63
N PHE A 335 10.82 16.37 34.85
CA PHE A 335 11.07 15.13 35.56
C PHE A 335 9.79 14.63 36.24
N ILE A 336 9.57 13.33 36.13
CA ILE A 336 8.57 12.58 36.89
C ILE A 336 9.32 11.58 37.75
N SER A 337 8.99 11.54 39.03
CA SER A 337 9.50 10.53 39.96
C SER A 337 8.40 9.58 40.37
N TRP A 338 8.76 8.37 40.82
CA TRP A 338 7.80 7.41 41.34
C TRP A 338 8.27 6.77 42.64
N THR A 339 7.32 6.19 43.37
CA THR A 339 7.59 5.33 44.55
C THR A 339 6.85 4.01 44.38
N GLY A 340 7.54 2.90 44.67
CA GLY A 340 7.01 1.53 44.49
C GLY A 340 7.89 0.70 43.53
N ILE A 341 7.44 -0.52 43.23
CA ILE A 341 8.06 -1.41 42.25
C ILE A 341 7.15 -1.44 41.03
N GLY A 342 7.63 -0.99 39.88
CA GLY A 342 6.82 -0.90 38.67
C GLY A 342 6.64 -2.26 37.99
N ASP A 343 5.50 -2.40 37.34
CA ASP A 343 5.17 -3.50 36.44
C ASP A 343 4.75 -2.95 35.07
N ASP A 344 4.51 -3.83 34.10
CA ASP A 344 4.18 -3.42 32.73
C ASP A 344 2.86 -2.64 32.63
N ASN A 345 1.97 -2.74 33.62
CA ASN A 345 0.74 -1.95 33.69
C ASN A 345 1.02 -0.47 33.99
N CYS A 346 2.19 -0.13 34.55
CA CYS A 346 2.58 1.24 34.87
C CYS A 346 3.03 2.08 33.67
N VAL A 347 3.29 1.47 32.50
CA VAL A 347 3.70 2.20 31.29
C VAL A 347 2.61 3.16 30.82
N LEU A 348 1.35 2.71 30.82
CA LEU A 348 0.20 3.55 30.47
C LEU A 348 0.00 4.68 31.48
N SER A 349 0.16 4.38 32.78
CA SER A 349 0.07 5.38 33.84
C SER A 349 1.14 6.46 33.72
N LEU A 350 2.37 6.08 33.35
CA LEU A 350 3.44 7.02 33.01
C LEU A 350 3.06 7.88 31.79
N ALA A 351 2.52 7.27 30.74
CA ALA A 351 2.14 7.98 29.53
C ALA A 351 1.07 9.06 29.79
N ILE A 352 0.01 8.70 30.53
CA ILE A 352 -1.08 9.61 30.92
C ILE A 352 -0.56 10.70 31.85
N THR A 353 0.23 10.32 32.87
CA THR A 353 0.82 11.29 33.81
C THR A 353 1.75 12.25 33.07
N GLY A 354 2.60 11.74 32.18
CA GLY A 354 3.50 12.52 31.34
C GLY A 354 2.75 13.51 30.47
N ALA A 355 1.70 13.08 29.77
CA ALA A 355 0.87 13.98 28.96
C ALA A 355 0.25 15.09 29.81
N LYS A 356 -0.33 14.76 30.96
CA LYS A 356 -0.94 15.73 31.88
C LYS A 356 0.07 16.76 32.40
N VAL A 357 1.25 16.30 32.80
CA VAL A 357 2.34 17.15 33.32
C VAL A 357 2.87 18.12 32.26
N LEU A 358 2.87 17.68 31.00
CA LEU A 358 3.26 18.51 29.87
C LEU A 358 2.11 19.39 29.35
N GLY A 359 0.94 19.37 30.00
CA GLY A 359 -0.22 20.18 29.62
C GLY A 359 -0.88 19.74 28.31
N CYS A 360 -0.82 18.44 27.99
CA CYS A 360 -1.54 17.86 26.87
C CYS A 360 -2.93 17.39 27.33
N ASP A 361 -3.97 17.72 26.56
CA ASP A 361 -5.31 17.16 26.73
C ASP A 361 -5.42 15.87 25.92
N THR A 362 -5.77 14.76 26.56
CA THR A 362 -5.77 13.43 25.95
C THR A 362 -7.16 12.81 26.06
N THR A 363 -7.85 12.70 24.92
CA THR A 363 -9.09 11.90 24.79
C THR A 363 -8.79 10.41 24.64
N GLU A 364 -7.57 10.08 24.22
CA GLU A 364 -7.08 8.72 23.99
C GLU A 364 -5.70 8.53 24.62
N PRO A 365 -5.35 7.30 25.04
CA PRO A 365 -4.10 7.03 25.73
C PRO A 365 -2.89 7.38 24.85
N PRO A 366 -1.96 8.22 25.34
CA PRO A 366 -0.74 8.57 24.62
C PRO A 366 0.25 7.39 24.60
N LYS A 367 1.16 7.41 23.63
CA LYS A 367 2.27 6.45 23.49
C LYS A 367 3.55 7.04 24.07
N VAL A 368 4.43 6.16 24.52
CA VAL A 368 5.74 6.51 25.10
C VAL A 368 6.88 5.90 24.31
N TYR A 369 7.92 6.68 24.07
CA TYR A 369 9.11 6.25 23.32
C TYR A 369 10.37 6.68 24.05
N ASN A 370 11.47 5.93 23.94
CA ASN A 370 12.77 6.40 24.44
C ASN A 370 13.37 7.50 23.54
N ASP A 371 14.53 8.02 23.95
CA ASP A 371 15.37 8.97 23.23
C ASP A 371 15.76 8.53 21.81
N MET A 372 15.74 7.23 21.54
CA MET A 372 16.01 6.65 20.23
C MET A 372 14.74 6.41 19.41
N GLY A 373 13.56 6.82 19.89
CA GLY A 373 12.30 6.68 19.17
C GLY A 373 11.75 5.25 19.08
N TYR A 374 12.16 4.35 19.99
CA TYR A 374 11.56 3.03 20.14
C TYR A 374 10.44 3.07 21.17
N SER A 375 9.34 2.38 20.86
CA SER A 375 8.18 2.27 21.76
C SER A 375 8.59 1.58 23.05
N LEU A 376 8.15 2.12 24.18
CA LEU A 376 8.31 1.47 25.48
C LEU A 376 7.07 0.64 25.76
N THR A 377 7.26 -0.68 25.89
CA THR A 377 6.16 -1.64 26.07
C THR A 377 6.20 -2.34 27.42
N SER A 378 7.36 -2.32 28.10
CA SER A 378 7.55 -2.87 29.42
C SER A 378 8.11 -1.83 30.39
N TRP A 379 7.94 -2.05 31.70
CA TRP A 379 8.52 -1.17 32.71
C TRP A 379 10.05 -1.20 32.70
N LYS A 380 10.64 -2.35 32.37
CA LYS A 380 12.09 -2.49 32.20
C LYS A 380 12.63 -1.56 31.10
N ASP A 381 11.86 -1.34 30.03
CA ASP A 381 12.25 -0.39 28.98
C ASP A 381 12.31 1.03 29.54
N VAL A 382 11.34 1.41 30.38
CA VAL A 382 11.29 2.71 31.07
C VAL A 382 12.50 2.88 31.99
N GLU A 383 12.83 1.88 32.79
CA GLU A 383 13.99 1.93 33.71
C GLU A 383 15.33 2.03 32.98
N SER A 384 15.39 1.51 31.75
CA SER A 384 16.58 1.63 30.88
C SER A 384 16.65 2.95 30.13
N ALA A 385 15.54 3.68 30.02
CA ALA A 385 15.45 4.93 29.28
C ALA A 385 15.97 6.11 30.13
N LYS A 386 16.69 7.04 29.48
CA LYS A 386 17.07 8.31 30.12
C LYS A 386 16.04 9.41 29.87
N PHE A 387 15.44 9.40 28.68
CA PHE A 387 14.43 10.36 28.25
C PHE A 387 13.27 9.61 27.63
N VAL A 388 12.06 10.11 27.87
CA VAL A 388 10.82 9.56 27.34
C VAL A 388 10.07 10.64 26.57
N HIS A 389 9.69 10.31 25.34
CA HIS A 389 8.83 11.12 24.50
C HIS A 389 7.39 10.68 24.63
N ILE A 390 6.51 11.63 24.93
CA ILE A 390 5.06 11.46 24.90
C ILE A 390 4.56 11.80 23.50
N LEU A 391 3.99 10.81 22.83
CA LEU A 391 3.38 10.93 21.50
C LEU A 391 1.86 10.75 21.61
N LEU A 392 1.09 11.76 21.21
CA LEU A 392 -0.38 11.67 21.26
C LEU A 392 -0.93 10.79 20.13
N HIS A 393 -2.15 10.27 20.29
CA HIS A 393 -2.78 9.30 19.36
C HIS A 393 -2.77 9.75 17.88
N ASN A 394 -2.88 11.05 17.63
CA ASN A 394 -2.88 11.64 16.30
C ASN A 394 -1.55 12.30 15.92
N GLN A 395 -0.40 11.87 16.42
CA GLN A 395 0.89 12.47 16.06
C GLN A 395 1.79 11.50 15.31
N VAL A 396 2.59 12.04 14.39
CA VAL A 396 3.69 11.32 13.74
C VAL A 396 5.01 11.73 14.37
N TRP A 397 5.93 10.77 14.53
CA TRP A 397 7.23 11.02 15.11
C TRP A 397 7.99 12.17 14.44
N VAL A 398 8.59 13.02 15.27
CA VAL A 398 9.50 14.09 14.85
C VAL A 398 10.69 14.07 15.80
N TRP A 399 11.92 13.95 15.27
CA TRP A 399 13.12 13.99 16.11
C TRP A 399 13.20 15.31 16.88
N PRO A 400 13.57 15.32 18.18
CA PRO A 400 13.94 16.55 18.85
C PRO A 400 15.19 17.14 18.18
N GLY A 401 15.22 18.46 18.02
CA GLY A 401 16.40 19.14 17.47
C GLY A 401 17.46 19.42 18.56
N ILE A 402 17.05 19.42 19.82
CA ILE A 402 17.80 19.73 21.04
C ILE A 402 18.39 21.15 21.01
N ALA A 403 19.41 21.36 20.19
CA ALA A 403 19.94 22.67 19.85
C ALA A 403 20.73 22.62 18.54
N ILE A 404 20.94 23.79 17.93
CA ILE A 404 21.77 23.91 16.72
C ILE A 404 23.19 23.44 17.03
N GLY A 405 23.74 22.61 16.14
CA GLY A 405 25.05 21.98 16.30
C GLY A 405 25.06 20.69 17.13
N TYR A 406 23.96 20.37 17.83
CA TYR A 406 23.85 19.11 18.57
C TYR A 406 23.94 17.93 17.62
N SER A 407 24.74 16.92 17.99
CA SER A 407 24.99 15.74 17.17
C SER A 407 24.75 14.46 17.96
N TRP A 408 24.14 13.47 17.31
CA TRP A 408 23.86 12.15 17.88
C TRP A 408 23.85 11.08 16.79
N TYR A 409 23.93 9.81 17.19
CA TYR A 409 23.88 8.69 16.26
C TYR A 409 22.52 7.99 16.33
N VAL A 410 21.98 7.60 15.18
CA VAL A 410 20.78 6.78 15.05
C VAL A 410 21.09 5.63 14.10
N ASP A 411 21.07 4.40 14.58
CA ASP A 411 21.34 3.20 13.75
C ASP A 411 22.66 3.30 12.95
N GLY A 412 23.69 3.92 13.52
CA GLY A 412 25.00 4.14 12.89
C GLY A 412 25.10 5.40 12.01
N ILE A 413 24.01 6.15 11.87
CA ILE A 413 23.93 7.36 11.03
C ILE A 413 24.14 8.59 11.92
N LEU A 414 25.07 9.46 11.54
CA LEU A 414 25.33 10.70 12.26
C LEU A 414 24.28 11.75 11.91
N MET A 415 23.56 12.21 12.93
CA MET A 415 22.56 13.27 12.88
C MET A 415 23.14 14.53 13.50
N LYS A 416 23.00 15.69 12.84
CA LYS A 416 23.40 16.99 13.39
C LYS A 416 22.36 18.06 13.10
N THR A 417 21.83 18.70 14.14
CA THR A 417 20.84 19.78 13.97
C THR A 417 21.47 21.02 13.36
N LEU A 418 20.95 21.45 12.20
CA LEU A 418 21.37 22.68 11.51
C LEU A 418 20.42 23.85 11.79
N SER A 419 19.12 23.57 11.95
CA SER A 419 18.09 24.57 12.25
C SER A 419 16.99 23.97 13.13
N MET A 420 16.43 24.81 13.99
CA MET A 420 15.26 24.48 14.82
C MET A 420 13.94 24.89 14.16
N SER A 421 13.96 25.89 13.27
CA SER A 421 12.76 26.42 12.60
C SER A 421 13.14 26.94 11.20
N PRO A 422 12.80 26.21 10.13
CA PRO A 422 12.26 24.85 10.17
C PRO A 422 13.26 23.88 10.80
N LYS A 423 12.78 22.72 11.25
CA LYS A 423 13.68 21.69 11.78
C LYS A 423 14.44 21.03 10.63
N VAL A 424 15.75 21.28 10.57
CA VAL A 424 16.67 20.72 9.56
C VAL A 424 17.80 20.00 10.27
N ILE A 425 17.98 18.73 9.93
CA ILE A 425 18.99 17.84 10.50
C ILE A 425 19.87 17.34 9.35
N LEU A 426 21.17 17.60 9.45
CA LEU A 426 22.17 16.99 8.59
C LEU A 426 22.28 15.51 8.94
N VAL A 427 22.16 14.68 7.93
CA VAL A 427 22.34 13.23 8.01
C VAL A 427 23.64 12.90 7.28
N THR A 428 24.54 12.15 7.91
CA THR A 428 25.85 11.82 7.34
C THR A 428 26.01 10.31 7.29
N ASP A 429 26.66 9.82 6.23
CA ASP A 429 26.83 8.39 5.97
C ASP A 429 25.52 7.60 5.87
N PHE A 430 24.47 8.26 5.34
CA PHE A 430 23.20 7.59 5.06
C PHE A 430 23.34 6.62 3.89
N LEU A 431 24.16 6.95 2.89
CA LEU A 431 24.44 6.11 1.72
C LEU A 431 25.90 5.64 1.70
N SER A 432 26.14 4.48 1.11
CA SER A 432 27.49 4.08 0.67
C SER A 432 27.86 4.69 -0.69
N ASP A 433 29.14 4.64 -1.05
CA ASP A 433 29.61 5.11 -2.36
C ASP A 433 29.04 4.30 -3.53
N GLU A 434 28.83 3.00 -3.33
CA GLU A 434 28.19 2.09 -4.27
C GLU A 434 26.72 2.43 -4.46
N GLU A 435 26.00 2.72 -3.37
CA GLU A 435 24.59 3.14 -3.42
C GLU A 435 24.45 4.48 -4.15
N CYS A 436 25.33 5.45 -3.90
CA CYS A 436 25.36 6.69 -4.68
C CYS A 436 25.54 6.43 -6.18
N SER A 437 26.48 5.55 -6.53
CA SER A 437 26.77 5.21 -7.92
C SER A 437 25.61 4.46 -8.59
N ALA A 438 24.96 3.54 -7.87
CA ALA A 438 23.78 2.80 -8.35
C ALA A 438 22.60 3.73 -8.63
N ILE A 439 22.35 4.70 -7.74
CA ILE A 439 21.30 5.72 -7.94
C ILE A 439 21.60 6.57 -9.18
N ILE A 440 22.84 7.03 -9.36
CA ILE A 440 23.26 7.81 -10.54
C ILE A 440 23.15 6.95 -11.81
N GLY A 441 23.36 5.64 -11.73
CA GLY A 441 23.19 4.70 -12.85
C GLY A 441 21.80 4.74 -13.48
N GLY A 442 20.77 5.17 -12.75
CA GLY A 442 19.42 5.42 -13.27
C GLY A 442 19.28 6.67 -14.17
N GLN A 443 20.39 7.34 -14.52
CA GLN A 443 20.39 8.59 -15.30
C GLN A 443 19.72 8.51 -16.68
N GLU A 444 19.67 7.33 -17.29
CA GLU A 444 19.01 7.14 -18.60
C GLU A 444 17.50 7.35 -18.53
N LEU A 445 16.92 7.27 -17.33
CA LEU A 445 15.49 7.48 -17.08
C LEU A 445 15.14 8.97 -16.88
N LEU A 446 16.14 9.87 -16.89
CA LEU A 446 15.93 11.30 -16.61
C LEU A 446 15.19 11.99 -17.76
N GLY A 447 14.02 12.56 -17.44
CA GLY A 447 13.32 13.52 -18.28
C GLY A 447 13.51 14.96 -17.78
N PRO A 448 13.23 15.99 -18.62
CA PRO A 448 13.08 17.37 -18.15
C PRO A 448 12.03 17.44 -17.04
N SER A 449 12.28 18.22 -15.97
CA SER A 449 11.27 18.42 -14.93
C SER A 449 10.15 19.32 -15.48
N GLY A 450 8.94 18.79 -15.70
CA GLY A 450 7.81 19.60 -16.17
C GLY A 450 6.44 18.94 -15.95
N ILE A 451 5.48 19.75 -15.48
CA ILE A 451 4.03 19.51 -15.61
C ILE A 451 3.64 20.12 -16.97
N VAL A 452 2.97 19.38 -17.83
CA VAL A 452 2.41 19.93 -19.07
C VAL A 452 1.13 20.67 -18.68
N ASN A 453 1.05 21.97 -18.93
CA ASN A 453 -0.23 22.69 -18.80
C ASN A 453 -1.24 22.13 -19.83
N HIS A 454 -2.55 22.31 -19.61
CA HIS A 454 -3.60 21.89 -20.55
C HIS A 454 -3.47 22.45 -21.98
N ASP A 455 -2.62 23.46 -22.20
CA ASP A 455 -2.30 24.06 -23.49
C ASP A 455 -1.03 23.47 -24.16
N GLY A 456 -0.46 22.41 -23.60
CA GLY A 456 0.72 21.73 -24.16
C GLY A 456 2.04 22.50 -23.96
N LYS A 457 2.05 23.60 -23.20
CA LYS A 457 3.27 24.38 -22.92
C LYS A 457 3.86 24.01 -21.56
N MET A 458 5.18 23.80 -21.52
CA MET A 458 5.90 23.55 -20.28
C MET A 458 6.09 24.86 -19.49
N PRO A 459 5.68 24.96 -18.22
CA PRO A 459 5.98 26.10 -17.37
C PRO A 459 7.45 26.02 -16.93
N GLN A 460 8.35 26.59 -17.75
CA GLN A 460 9.79 26.71 -17.49
C GLN A 460 10.16 27.54 -16.23
N LYS A 461 9.20 27.96 -15.39
CA LYS A 461 9.42 29.06 -14.42
C LYS A 461 9.90 28.65 -13.02
N ILE A 462 9.67 27.41 -12.57
CA ILE A 462 9.90 27.02 -11.15
C ILE A 462 11.06 26.04 -10.97
N ARG A 463 11.24 25.08 -11.88
CA ARG A 463 12.28 24.03 -11.80
C ARG A 463 12.91 23.80 -13.17
N THR A 464 14.23 23.66 -13.22
CA THR A 464 14.99 23.50 -14.48
C THR A 464 15.84 22.22 -14.53
N SER A 465 15.83 21.41 -13.47
CA SER A 465 16.55 20.12 -13.40
C SER A 465 15.98 19.04 -14.32
N SER A 466 16.65 17.89 -14.39
CA SER A 466 16.07 16.63 -14.86
C SER A 466 15.73 15.71 -13.69
N THR A 467 14.65 14.91 -13.79
CA THR A 467 14.24 13.97 -12.75
C THR A 467 13.76 12.63 -13.28
N ALA A 468 13.89 11.59 -12.45
CA ALA A 468 13.30 10.27 -12.68
C ALA A 468 12.93 9.62 -11.33
N PHE A 469 11.85 8.85 -11.28
CA PHE A 469 11.60 7.94 -10.15
C PHE A 469 12.26 6.59 -10.44
N ILE A 470 13.17 6.17 -9.56
CA ILE A 470 14.05 5.01 -9.79
C ILE A 470 13.66 3.82 -8.90
N GLY A 471 12.35 3.61 -8.70
CA GLY A 471 11.81 2.57 -7.84
C GLY A 471 12.14 1.14 -8.27
N ASN A 472 12.51 0.94 -9.54
CA ASN A 472 12.88 -0.37 -10.10
C ASN A 472 14.35 -0.76 -9.83
N LEU A 473 15.18 0.16 -9.31
CA LEU A 473 16.56 -0.16 -9.01
C LEU A 473 16.65 -1.06 -7.76
N PRO A 474 17.52 -2.09 -7.75
CA PRO A 474 17.66 -3.01 -6.61
C PRO A 474 17.99 -2.32 -5.27
N VAL A 475 18.63 -1.14 -5.31
CA VAL A 475 19.00 -0.36 -4.13
C VAL A 475 17.81 0.39 -3.50
N ALA A 476 16.73 0.62 -4.27
CA ALA A 476 15.61 1.45 -3.83
C ALA A 476 14.87 0.90 -2.59
N PRO A 477 14.53 -0.41 -2.49
CA PRO A 477 13.86 -0.95 -1.30
C PRO A 477 14.70 -0.81 -0.02
N VAL A 478 16.01 -1.02 -0.12
CA VAL A 478 16.95 -0.92 1.02
C VAL A 478 16.99 0.51 1.54
N ILE A 479 17.11 1.49 0.64
CA ILE A 479 17.09 2.92 0.99
C ILE A 479 15.75 3.31 1.62
N LYS A 480 14.62 2.86 1.06
CA LYS A 480 13.28 3.13 1.64
C LYS A 480 13.14 2.58 3.04
N GLN A 481 13.61 1.35 3.28
CA GLN A 481 13.59 0.75 4.61
C GLN A 481 14.47 1.53 5.60
N ARG A 482 15.68 1.94 5.17
CA ARG A 482 16.59 2.76 5.99
C ARG A 482 15.99 4.12 6.30
N ALA A 483 15.34 4.78 5.34
CA ALA A 483 14.67 6.07 5.52
C ALA A 483 13.47 5.96 6.48
N ALA A 484 12.64 4.92 6.31
CA ALA A 484 11.52 4.66 7.23
C ALA A 484 12.00 4.43 8.66
N LYS A 485 13.06 3.62 8.84
CA LYS A 485 13.69 3.43 10.16
C LYS A 485 14.21 4.75 10.70
N LEU A 486 14.99 5.52 9.92
CA LEU A 486 15.55 6.80 10.36
C LEU A 486 14.47 7.78 10.80
N ALA A 487 13.34 7.86 10.10
CA ALA A 487 12.22 8.73 10.45
C ALA A 487 11.22 8.13 11.46
N ARG A 488 11.49 6.92 11.96
CA ARG A 488 10.61 6.13 12.85
C ARG A 488 9.19 5.96 12.31
N LEU A 489 9.10 5.73 11.00
CA LEU A 489 7.86 5.39 10.31
C LEU A 489 7.54 3.90 10.46
N PRO A 490 6.25 3.50 10.41
CA PRO A 490 5.84 2.11 10.62
C PRO A 490 6.45 1.11 9.64
N SER A 491 6.67 1.52 8.39
CA SER A 491 7.24 0.65 7.36
C SER A 491 7.84 1.45 6.19
N ALA A 492 8.57 0.76 5.31
CA ALA A 492 9.07 1.32 4.05
C ALA A 492 7.96 1.79 3.09
N SER A 493 6.70 1.40 3.32
CA SER A 493 5.58 1.78 2.46
C SER A 493 5.16 3.24 2.67
N TYR A 494 5.53 3.86 3.79
CA TYR A 494 5.35 5.29 4.07
C TYR A 494 6.36 6.17 3.33
N VAL A 495 7.28 5.56 2.58
CA VAL A 495 8.28 6.26 1.77
C VAL A 495 7.89 6.13 0.30
N GLU A 496 7.91 7.23 -0.44
CA GLU A 496 7.72 7.20 -1.91
C GLU A 496 8.82 6.41 -2.60
N ASN A 497 8.64 6.16 -3.90
CA ASN A 497 9.78 5.78 -4.73
C ASN A 497 10.82 6.90 -4.69
N ILE A 498 12.09 6.52 -4.55
CA ILE A 498 13.19 7.47 -4.52
C ILE A 498 13.30 8.19 -5.87
N GLN A 499 13.42 9.51 -5.82
CA GLN A 499 13.52 10.35 -7.01
C GLN A 499 14.99 10.70 -7.25
N LEU A 500 15.52 10.38 -8.43
CA LEU A 500 16.80 10.89 -8.91
C LEU A 500 16.63 12.30 -9.46
N VAL A 501 17.57 13.20 -9.13
CA VAL A 501 17.58 14.58 -9.61
C VAL A 501 18.97 14.96 -10.10
N ARG A 502 19.04 15.58 -11.28
CA ARG A 502 20.27 16.13 -11.86
C ARG A 502 20.13 17.62 -12.15
N TYR A 503 21.07 18.42 -11.65
CA TYR A 503 21.23 19.83 -12.01
C TYR A 503 22.57 20.03 -12.70
N ASN A 504 22.53 20.44 -13.97
CA ASN A 504 23.72 20.94 -14.67
C ASN A 504 24.08 22.36 -14.15
N PRO A 505 25.30 22.83 -14.44
CA PRO A 505 25.70 24.21 -14.15
C PRO A 505 24.63 25.23 -14.53
N GLY A 506 24.30 26.11 -13.59
CA GLY A 506 23.27 27.13 -13.75
C GLY A 506 21.83 26.63 -13.67
N GLN A 507 21.53 25.34 -13.47
CA GLN A 507 20.16 24.86 -13.25
C GLN A 507 19.76 24.96 -11.78
N TRP A 508 18.53 25.39 -11.53
CA TRP A 508 17.97 25.63 -10.19
C TRP A 508 16.60 24.97 -9.98
N PHE A 509 16.18 24.95 -8.72
CA PHE A 509 14.79 24.77 -8.30
C PHE A 509 14.44 25.89 -7.32
N ARG A 510 13.56 26.80 -7.74
CA ARG A 510 13.11 27.93 -6.91
C ARG A 510 12.49 27.45 -5.60
N GLN A 511 12.44 28.35 -4.62
CA GLN A 511 11.84 28.05 -3.32
C GLN A 511 10.41 27.49 -3.46
N HIS A 512 10.14 26.41 -2.72
CA HIS A 512 8.86 25.71 -2.70
C HIS A 512 8.70 24.95 -1.37
N THR A 513 7.55 24.34 -1.16
CA THR A 513 7.29 23.40 -0.07
C THR A 513 7.02 22.01 -0.65
N ASP A 514 7.44 20.96 0.07
CA ASP A 514 7.21 19.58 -0.38
C ASP A 514 5.84 19.03 0.00
N TYR A 515 5.21 19.60 1.03
CA TYR A 515 3.82 19.27 1.36
C TYR A 515 2.87 19.88 0.33
N PHE A 516 1.75 19.20 0.13
CA PHE A 516 0.68 19.67 -0.74
C PHE A 516 -0.23 20.63 0.02
N GLN A 517 -0.57 21.74 -0.62
CA GLN A 517 -1.53 22.70 -0.12
C GLN A 517 -2.85 22.48 -0.85
N HIS A 518 -3.95 22.36 -0.11
CA HIS A 518 -5.22 22.83 -0.66
C HIS A 518 -5.05 24.32 -0.92
N LEU A 519 -5.47 24.82 -2.08
CA LEU A 519 -5.68 26.26 -2.23
C LEU A 519 -6.65 26.69 -1.11
N THR A 520 -6.10 27.42 -0.13
CA THR A 520 -6.67 28.06 1.07
C THR A 520 -6.50 27.33 2.44
N LEU A 521 -5.48 27.80 3.18
CA LEU A 521 -5.17 27.53 4.59
C LEU A 521 -5.90 28.47 5.59
N ASP A 522 -6.90 29.23 5.14
CA ASP A 522 -7.67 30.16 6.00
C ASP A 522 -9.15 29.75 6.21
N ALA A 523 -9.53 28.55 5.78
CA ALA A 523 -10.89 28.03 5.95
C ALA A 523 -11.19 27.48 7.36
N ASP A 524 -10.17 27.32 8.22
CA ASP A 524 -10.31 26.68 9.54
C ASP A 524 -11.04 27.55 10.59
N ARG A 525 -11.28 28.84 10.32
CA ARG A 525 -11.97 29.72 11.28
C ARG A 525 -13.42 30.03 10.99
N ARG A 526 -13.95 29.79 9.80
CA ARG A 526 -15.41 29.89 9.57
C ARG A 526 -15.89 28.85 8.56
N ALA A 527 -16.74 27.97 9.10
CA ALA A 527 -17.83 27.25 8.47
C ALA A 527 -17.57 25.80 8.00
N GLY A 528 -18.30 24.87 8.63
CA GLY A 528 -18.89 23.74 7.92
C GLY A 528 -17.98 22.68 7.31
N VAL A 529 -16.71 22.61 7.73
CA VAL A 529 -15.78 21.46 7.71
C VAL A 529 -15.74 20.70 6.37
N SER A 530 -14.71 20.97 5.55
CA SER A 530 -14.42 20.51 4.17
C SER A 530 -15.03 19.17 3.69
N PHE A 531 -15.16 19.00 2.37
CA PHE A 531 -15.63 17.76 1.72
C PHE A 531 -14.99 16.46 2.27
N SER A 532 -13.67 16.44 2.50
CA SER A 532 -12.99 15.28 3.12
C SER A 532 -13.39 15.01 4.57
N HIS A 533 -13.60 16.05 5.37
CA HIS A 533 -14.07 15.91 6.75
C HIS A 533 -15.51 15.37 6.77
N TRP A 534 -16.36 15.86 5.88
CA TRP A 534 -17.71 15.32 5.70
C TRP A 534 -17.69 13.83 5.35
N ILE A 535 -16.90 13.42 4.37
CA ILE A 535 -16.74 12.01 3.99
C ILE A 535 -16.25 11.18 5.19
N LYS A 536 -15.19 11.61 5.88
CA LYS A 536 -14.62 10.86 7.02
C LYS A 536 -15.57 10.71 8.19
N TRP A 537 -16.31 11.77 8.50
CA TRP A 537 -17.35 11.72 9.50
C TRP A 537 -18.43 10.71 9.11
N ILE A 538 -18.97 10.74 7.88
CA ILE A 538 -19.97 9.74 7.46
C ILE A 538 -19.37 8.34 7.53
N GLN A 539 -18.15 8.12 7.06
CA GLN A 539 -17.49 6.82 7.15
C GLN A 539 -17.26 6.33 8.58
N ARG A 540 -17.22 7.23 9.57
CA ARG A 540 -17.16 6.91 11.00
C ARG A 540 -18.55 6.58 11.55
N GLU A 541 -19.52 7.47 11.35
CA GLU A 541 -20.88 7.31 11.87
C GLU A 541 -21.61 6.14 11.18
N ALA A 542 -21.39 5.95 9.87
CA ALA A 542 -22.02 4.90 9.07
C ALA A 542 -21.66 3.49 9.53
N ARG A 543 -20.56 3.31 10.29
CA ARG A 543 -20.19 2.04 10.92
C ARG A 543 -21.24 1.51 11.88
N SER A 544 -22.08 2.40 12.41
CA SER A 544 -23.19 2.09 13.31
C SER A 544 -24.56 2.09 12.63
N THR A 545 -24.61 2.20 11.28
CA THR A 545 -25.85 2.36 10.50
C THR A 545 -25.98 1.34 9.37
N GLN A 546 -27.08 1.43 8.62
CA GLN A 546 -27.41 0.54 7.49
C GLN A 546 -26.69 0.91 6.16
N LEU A 547 -25.91 2.00 6.10
CA LEU A 547 -25.23 2.44 4.87
C LEU A 547 -23.91 1.67 4.66
N HIS A 548 -23.96 0.59 3.88
CA HIS A 548 -22.80 -0.27 3.61
C HIS A 548 -21.77 0.38 2.64
N PRO A 549 -20.46 0.14 2.79
CA PRO A 549 -19.40 0.67 1.90
C PRO A 549 -19.55 0.38 0.41
N SER A 550 -20.28 -0.67 0.04
CA SER A 550 -20.57 -1.02 -1.36
C SER A 550 -21.75 -0.25 -1.95
N HIS A 551 -22.45 0.56 -1.15
CA HIS A 551 -23.60 1.33 -1.61
C HIS A 551 -23.14 2.50 -2.50
N PRO A 552 -23.78 2.81 -3.64
CA PRO A 552 -23.35 3.89 -4.54
C PRO A 552 -23.37 5.29 -3.90
N LEU A 553 -24.20 5.50 -2.87
CA LEU A 553 -24.23 6.71 -2.06
C LEU A 553 -23.30 6.65 -0.83
N TYR A 554 -22.48 5.62 -0.67
CA TYR A 554 -21.51 5.59 0.43
C TYR A 554 -20.40 6.62 0.16
N PRO A 555 -20.18 7.61 1.05
CA PRO A 555 -19.22 8.66 0.78
C PRO A 555 -17.79 8.17 0.74
N SER A 556 -17.08 8.55 -0.33
CA SER A 556 -15.70 8.18 -0.57
C SER A 556 -15.01 9.26 -1.43
N HIS A 557 -13.70 9.18 -1.58
CA HIS A 557 -12.94 10.04 -2.49
C HIS A 557 -12.75 9.39 -3.86
N THR A 558 -13.76 8.66 -4.35
CA THR A 558 -13.67 7.98 -5.65
C THR A 558 -14.45 8.73 -6.73
N PRO A 559 -14.02 8.64 -8.00
CA PRO A 559 -14.73 9.24 -9.12
C PRO A 559 -16.20 8.79 -9.21
N GLU A 560 -16.50 7.54 -8.85
CA GLU A 560 -17.84 6.97 -8.95
C GLU A 560 -18.81 7.62 -7.94
N PHE A 561 -18.34 7.90 -6.73
CA PHE A 561 -19.15 8.59 -5.72
C PHE A 561 -19.36 10.07 -6.10
N GLU A 562 -18.32 10.76 -6.57
CA GLU A 562 -18.44 12.13 -7.04
C GLU A 562 -19.37 12.25 -8.25
N LEU A 563 -19.30 11.30 -9.20
CA LEU A 563 -20.22 11.22 -10.32
C LEU A 563 -21.66 10.99 -9.85
N THR A 564 -21.84 10.19 -8.79
CA THR A 564 -23.16 9.96 -8.19
C THR A 564 -23.71 11.24 -7.54
N LEU A 565 -22.87 11.98 -6.80
CA LEU A 565 -23.24 13.29 -6.26
C LEU A 565 -23.52 14.32 -7.35
N ALA A 566 -22.73 14.34 -8.44
CA ALA A 566 -22.95 15.22 -9.59
C ALA A 566 -24.31 14.95 -10.26
N LYS A 567 -24.69 13.67 -10.39
CA LYS A 567 -26.02 13.27 -10.88
C LYS A 567 -27.15 13.68 -9.93
N LEU A 568 -26.94 13.67 -8.62
CA LEU A 568 -27.90 14.21 -7.65
C LEU A 568 -28.03 15.73 -7.79
N LEU A 569 -26.91 16.41 -7.97
CA LEU A 569 -26.87 17.85 -8.16
C LEU A 569 -27.57 18.29 -9.46
N ASP A 570 -27.35 17.61 -10.59
CA ASP A 570 -28.03 17.91 -11.86
C ASP A 570 -29.56 17.72 -11.78
N LYS A 571 -30.02 16.76 -10.97
CA LYS A 571 -31.45 16.52 -10.70
C LYS A 571 -32.08 17.52 -9.75
N SER A 572 -31.28 18.29 -9.01
CA SER A 572 -31.76 19.27 -8.03
C SER A 572 -32.26 20.55 -8.71
N LYS A 573 -33.24 21.23 -8.09
CA LYS A 573 -33.68 22.57 -8.52
C LYS A 573 -32.74 23.67 -7.99
N ASN A 574 -31.43 23.49 -8.15
CA ASN A 574 -30.43 24.43 -7.63
C ASN A 574 -30.26 25.66 -8.54
N GLU A 575 -29.97 26.82 -7.96
CA GLU A 575 -29.76 28.11 -8.63
C GLU A 575 -28.37 28.21 -9.31
N MET A 576 -27.93 27.17 -10.01
CA MET A 576 -26.77 27.27 -10.91
C MET A 576 -27.14 28.05 -12.18
N ASN A 577 -26.24 28.94 -12.62
CA ASN A 577 -26.41 29.62 -13.90
C ASN A 577 -26.36 28.64 -15.08
N GLU A 578 -26.87 29.07 -16.23
CA GLU A 578 -27.07 28.18 -17.39
C GLU A 578 -25.75 27.63 -17.97
N GLN A 579 -24.68 28.42 -17.94
CA GLN A 579 -23.37 28.01 -18.42
C GLN A 579 -22.80 26.85 -17.58
N TRP A 580 -22.88 26.94 -16.25
CA TRP A 580 -22.41 25.90 -15.36
C TRP A 580 -23.29 24.66 -15.36
N ARG A 581 -24.61 24.79 -15.57
CA ARG A 581 -25.47 23.62 -15.80
C ARG A 581 -25.11 22.87 -17.08
N ARG A 582 -24.83 23.59 -18.17
CA ARG A 582 -24.36 22.97 -19.42
C ARG A 582 -23.02 22.28 -19.24
N TRP A 583 -22.09 22.91 -18.51
CA TRP A 583 -20.81 22.31 -18.16
C TRP A 583 -20.98 21.02 -17.33
N LEU A 584 -21.78 21.06 -16.25
CA LEU A 584 -22.02 19.90 -15.39
C LEU A 584 -22.62 18.72 -16.17
N LYS A 585 -23.64 18.97 -17.00
CA LYS A 585 -24.24 17.94 -17.86
C LYS A 585 -23.23 17.32 -18.82
N HIS A 586 -22.41 18.16 -19.45
CA HIS A 586 -21.37 17.69 -20.35
C HIS A 586 -20.32 16.82 -19.64
N GLN A 587 -19.89 17.19 -18.43
CA GLN A 587 -18.96 16.36 -17.64
C GLN A 587 -19.60 15.05 -17.16
N ILE A 588 -20.89 15.04 -16.82
CA ILE A 588 -21.63 13.81 -16.46
C ILE A 588 -21.74 12.86 -17.67
N GLU A 589 -22.03 13.40 -18.86
CA GLU A 589 -22.11 12.63 -20.11
C GLU A 589 -20.76 11.99 -20.47
N LEU A 590 -19.67 12.73 -20.26
CA LEU A 590 -18.30 12.24 -20.47
C LEU A 590 -17.81 11.29 -19.36
N GLN A 591 -18.59 11.10 -18.29
CA GLN A 591 -18.17 10.38 -17.08
C GLN A 591 -16.83 10.88 -16.53
N SER A 592 -16.61 12.21 -16.57
CA SER A 592 -15.37 12.81 -16.13
C SER A 592 -15.13 12.55 -14.64
N ASP A 593 -13.88 12.31 -14.27
CA ASP A 593 -13.53 12.05 -12.87
C ASP A 593 -13.54 13.35 -12.05
N TYR A 594 -13.84 13.23 -10.75
CA TYR A 594 -13.72 14.31 -9.75
C TYR A 594 -14.50 15.61 -10.06
N ILE A 595 -15.70 15.45 -10.64
CA ILE A 595 -16.59 16.56 -11.04
C ILE A 595 -16.96 17.46 -9.85
N ILE A 596 -17.25 16.87 -8.69
CA ILE A 596 -17.71 17.60 -7.50
C ILE A 596 -16.57 18.38 -6.87
N SER A 597 -15.38 17.77 -6.77
CA SER A 597 -14.18 18.44 -6.30
C SER A 597 -13.84 19.64 -7.19
N SER A 598 -13.90 19.47 -8.51
CA SER A 598 -13.69 20.55 -9.50
C SER A 598 -14.74 21.68 -9.38
N LEU A 599 -16.00 21.31 -9.15
CA LEU A 599 -17.10 22.25 -8.96
C LEU A 599 -16.96 23.02 -7.64
N LEU A 600 -16.63 22.34 -6.55
CA LEU A 600 -16.38 22.99 -5.25
C LEU A 600 -15.23 23.99 -5.36
N ASP A 601 -14.17 23.69 -6.11
CA ASP A 601 -13.07 24.63 -6.34
C ASP A 601 -13.44 25.85 -7.20
N ALA A 602 -14.40 25.72 -8.11
CA ALA A 602 -14.84 26.80 -9.00
C ALA A 602 -15.86 27.77 -8.36
N PHE A 603 -16.52 27.40 -7.26
CA PHE A 603 -17.59 28.17 -6.62
C PHE A 603 -17.27 28.57 -5.17
N ASN A 604 -18.11 29.42 -4.55
CA ASN A 604 -18.02 29.71 -3.12
C ASN A 604 -18.25 28.42 -2.31
N LYS A 605 -17.16 27.80 -1.84
CA LYS A 605 -17.05 26.40 -1.37
C LYS A 605 -18.11 25.97 -0.35
N LEU A 606 -18.61 26.90 0.47
CA LEU A 606 -19.45 26.58 1.62
C LEU A 606 -20.90 26.27 1.25
N ASP A 607 -21.55 27.16 0.49
CA ASP A 607 -22.98 27.04 0.18
C ASP A 607 -23.24 25.80 -0.69
N MET A 608 -22.32 25.54 -1.62
CA MET A 608 -22.36 24.38 -2.49
C MET A 608 -22.12 23.07 -1.73
N LEU A 609 -21.17 23.05 -0.79
CA LEU A 609 -20.94 21.87 0.04
C LEU A 609 -22.13 21.59 0.95
N VAL A 610 -22.70 22.61 1.60
CA VAL A 610 -23.93 22.47 2.40
C VAL A 610 -25.05 21.89 1.55
N HIS A 611 -25.28 22.43 0.36
CA HIS A 611 -26.33 21.93 -0.53
C HIS A 611 -26.09 20.50 -1.00
N LEU A 612 -24.86 20.13 -1.37
CA LEU A 612 -24.50 18.76 -1.73
C LEU A 612 -24.72 17.78 -0.57
N ARG A 613 -24.43 18.19 0.68
CA ARG A 613 -24.73 17.40 1.87
C ARG A 613 -26.21 17.18 2.03
N GLU A 614 -27.02 18.24 1.94
CA GLU A 614 -28.48 18.15 2.06
C GLU A 614 -29.08 17.24 0.99
N LEU A 615 -28.62 17.36 -0.26
CA LEU A 615 -29.05 16.48 -1.36
C LEU A 615 -28.68 15.02 -1.10
N TRP A 616 -27.49 14.76 -0.57
CA TRP A 616 -27.05 13.44 -0.19
C TRP A 616 -27.87 12.87 0.99
N GLU A 617 -28.11 13.68 2.03
CA GLU A 617 -28.92 13.30 3.20
C GLU A 617 -30.36 12.96 2.78
N GLN A 618 -30.94 13.73 1.86
CA GLN A 618 -32.25 13.47 1.26
C GLN A 618 -32.27 12.19 0.40
N ALA A 619 -31.16 11.86 -0.25
CA ALA A 619 -31.04 10.65 -1.06
C ALA A 619 -30.84 9.39 -0.21
N VAL A 620 -30.11 9.48 0.90
CA VAL A 620 -29.82 8.35 1.81
C VAL A 620 -30.93 8.11 2.83
N GLN A 621 -31.61 9.15 3.33
CA GLN A 621 -32.75 9.06 4.25
C GLN A 621 -32.48 8.29 5.56
N ILE A 622 -31.26 8.38 6.10
CA ILE A 622 -30.88 7.76 7.37
C ILE A 622 -30.77 8.85 8.44
N PRO A 623 -31.70 8.91 9.43
CA PRO A 623 -31.74 10.00 10.41
C PRO A 623 -30.47 10.16 11.27
N SER A 624 -29.75 9.06 11.54
CA SER A 624 -28.49 9.07 12.29
C SER A 624 -27.30 9.60 11.50
N LEU A 625 -27.40 9.68 10.16
CA LEU A 625 -26.37 10.23 9.26
C LEU A 625 -26.67 11.68 8.86
N LYS A 626 -27.25 12.45 9.78
CA LYS A 626 -27.45 13.89 9.62
C LYS A 626 -26.27 14.65 10.18
N TRP A 627 -25.65 15.51 9.38
CA TRP A 627 -24.45 16.26 9.77
C TRP A 627 -24.69 17.16 11.00
N THR A 628 -23.98 16.89 12.10
CA THR A 628 -24.07 17.66 13.36
C THR A 628 -22.83 18.52 13.64
N SER A 629 -21.87 18.59 12.70
CA SER A 629 -20.60 19.32 12.84
C SER A 629 -19.75 18.95 14.07
N PRO A 630 -19.38 17.67 14.29
CA PRO A 630 -18.40 17.35 15.30
C PRO A 630 -17.03 17.79 14.77
N ILE A 631 -16.57 18.95 15.20
CA ILE A 631 -15.21 19.42 14.93
C ILE A 631 -14.26 18.46 15.64
N GLU A 632 -13.67 17.51 14.90
CA GLU A 632 -12.49 16.80 15.37
C GLU A 632 -11.39 17.84 15.53
N LYS A 633 -11.02 18.17 16.77
CA LYS A 633 -10.06 19.25 17.04
C LYS A 633 -8.68 19.03 16.38
N ASN A 634 -8.30 17.79 16.04
CA ASN A 634 -6.92 17.41 15.70
C ASN A 634 -6.82 16.37 14.56
N TYR A 635 -7.52 16.58 13.43
CA TYR A 635 -7.36 15.75 12.25
C TYR A 635 -6.04 16.06 11.51
N ILE A 636 -5.17 15.06 11.33
CA ILE A 636 -3.99 15.18 10.46
C ILE A 636 -4.34 14.69 9.06
N GLU A 637 -4.25 15.58 8.08
CA GLU A 637 -4.41 15.21 6.69
C GLU A 637 -3.25 14.35 6.16
N PRO A 638 -3.51 13.23 5.45
CA PRO A 638 -2.49 12.55 4.64
C PRO A 638 -1.67 13.56 3.85
N ASN A 639 -0.35 13.54 3.92
CA ASN A 639 0.55 14.44 3.17
C ASN A 639 2.00 13.97 3.35
N ARG A 640 2.93 14.61 2.63
CA ARG A 640 4.36 14.48 2.92
C ARG A 640 4.65 15.13 4.28
N HIS A 641 5.08 14.30 5.23
CA HIS A 641 5.43 14.67 6.60
C HIS A 641 6.87 15.17 6.70
N ALA A 642 7.79 14.50 6.02
CA ALA A 642 9.21 14.83 6.02
C ALA A 642 9.84 14.56 4.65
N THR A 643 10.97 15.21 4.40
CA THR A 643 11.80 14.97 3.22
C THR A 643 13.23 14.73 3.67
N LEU A 644 13.86 13.72 3.08
CA LEU A 644 15.31 13.52 3.13
C LEU A 644 15.89 13.76 1.74
N PHE A 645 16.61 14.87 1.58
CA PHE A 645 17.35 15.18 0.35
C PHE A 645 18.78 14.65 0.45
N LEU A 646 19.14 13.66 -0.36
CA LEU A 646 20.46 13.02 -0.35
C LEU A 646 21.37 13.61 -1.43
N TYR A 647 22.64 13.86 -1.09
CA TYR A 647 23.66 14.33 -2.03
C TYR A 647 24.51 13.16 -2.52
N LEU A 648 24.57 12.98 -3.85
CA LEU A 648 25.19 11.83 -4.49
C LEU A 648 26.62 12.11 -4.98
N ASN A 649 27.02 13.38 -4.96
CA ASN A 649 28.38 13.84 -5.24
C ASN A 649 28.71 15.12 -4.44
N ASN A 650 30.01 15.41 -4.32
CA ASN A 650 30.50 16.69 -3.81
C ASN A 650 30.38 17.75 -4.91
N LEU A 651 30.15 18.99 -4.51
CA LEU A 651 30.29 20.17 -5.37
C LEU A 651 31.38 21.08 -4.84
N THR A 652 32.11 21.72 -5.75
CA THR A 652 33.13 22.72 -5.41
C THR A 652 32.50 24.07 -5.07
N GLU A 653 31.50 24.50 -5.84
CA GLU A 653 30.83 25.80 -5.69
C GLU A 653 29.37 25.75 -6.13
N GLY A 654 28.49 26.38 -5.34
CA GLY A 654 27.05 26.43 -5.58
C GLY A 654 26.35 25.10 -5.32
N GLY A 655 25.09 25.02 -5.74
CA GLY A 655 24.30 23.79 -5.62
C GLY A 655 23.74 23.50 -4.22
N GLU A 656 23.82 24.43 -3.28
CA GLU A 656 23.30 24.26 -1.93
C GLU A 656 21.79 23.98 -1.91
N THR A 657 21.32 23.31 -0.86
CA THR A 657 19.90 23.31 -0.52
C THR A 657 19.65 24.46 0.45
N VAL A 658 18.88 25.46 0.04
CA VAL A 658 18.64 26.68 0.83
C VAL A 658 17.30 26.63 1.55
N PHE A 659 17.27 27.07 2.80
CA PHE A 659 16.07 27.28 3.62
C PHE A 659 15.97 28.77 3.99
N PRO A 660 15.35 29.62 3.14
CA PRO A 660 15.42 31.08 3.24
C PRO A 660 14.81 31.65 4.53
N TYR A 661 13.87 30.94 5.16
CA TYR A 661 13.22 31.37 6.39
C TYR A 661 13.84 30.79 7.67
N ALA A 662 14.94 30.03 7.55
CA ALA A 662 15.66 29.54 8.71
C ALA A 662 16.26 30.71 9.50
N THR A 663 16.10 30.66 10.83
CA THR A 663 16.50 31.74 11.75
C THR A 663 18.02 31.93 11.88
N ASN A 664 18.80 30.91 11.53
CA ASN A 664 20.26 30.99 11.52
C ASN A 664 20.72 31.36 10.11
N SER A 665 21.28 32.55 9.94
CA SER A 665 21.78 33.02 8.65
C SER A 665 23.25 32.69 8.48
N ASP A 666 23.59 31.84 7.52
CA ASP A 666 24.90 31.86 6.90
C ASP A 666 24.80 32.77 5.67
N ARG A 667 25.31 34.01 5.75
CA ARG A 667 25.31 34.91 4.59
C ARG A 667 26.23 34.31 3.52
N ALA A 668 25.67 33.91 2.37
CA ALA A 668 26.47 33.56 1.20
C ALA A 668 27.36 34.74 0.78
N SER A 669 28.60 34.43 0.41
CA SER A 669 29.55 35.42 -0.10
C SER A 669 29.24 35.87 -1.52
N VAL A 670 28.43 35.11 -2.27
CA VAL A 670 28.06 35.36 -3.67
C VAL A 670 26.56 35.15 -3.82
N VAL A 671 25.85 36.11 -4.42
CA VAL A 671 24.42 35.99 -4.75
C VAL A 671 24.31 35.40 -6.16
N PRO A 672 23.82 34.15 -6.33
CA PRO A 672 23.72 33.55 -7.64
C PRO A 672 22.68 34.27 -8.51
N THR A 673 23.04 34.56 -9.77
CA THR A 673 22.16 35.22 -10.73
C THR A 673 20.90 34.39 -10.96
N GLY A 674 19.72 34.97 -10.71
CA GLY A 674 18.41 34.34 -10.99
C GLY A 674 17.71 33.68 -9.80
N MET A 675 18.39 33.48 -8.66
CA MET A 675 17.81 32.88 -7.45
C MET A 675 18.31 33.58 -6.16
N PRO A 676 17.85 34.82 -5.89
CA PRO A 676 18.34 35.64 -4.76
C PRO A 676 18.13 34.99 -3.39
N GLU A 677 17.13 34.11 -3.26
CA GLU A 677 16.87 33.35 -2.04
C GLU A 677 18.05 32.46 -1.62
N CYS A 678 18.97 32.11 -2.54
CA CYS A 678 20.23 31.41 -2.26
C CYS A 678 21.22 32.19 -1.40
N SER A 679 20.90 33.41 -0.99
CA SER A 679 21.69 34.22 -0.05
C SER A 679 21.02 34.39 1.31
N LEU A 680 19.86 33.74 1.52
CA LEU A 680 19.01 33.90 2.70
C LEU A 680 19.02 32.62 3.56
N GLY A 681 18.88 32.81 4.87
CA GLY A 681 18.69 31.72 5.84
C GLY A 681 19.81 30.70 5.89
N LEU A 682 19.44 29.42 6.00
CA LEU A 682 20.37 28.29 6.15
C LEU A 682 20.71 27.69 4.78
N GLN A 683 21.98 27.36 4.57
CA GLN A 683 22.48 26.73 3.35
C GLN A 683 23.14 25.39 3.67
N VAL A 684 22.58 24.31 3.14
CA VAL A 684 23.15 22.97 3.30
C VAL A 684 24.01 22.65 2.08
N LYS A 685 25.32 22.49 2.31
CA LYS A 685 26.30 22.22 1.26
C LYS A 685 26.18 20.78 0.75
N PRO A 686 26.32 20.54 -0.58
CA PRO A 686 26.31 19.19 -1.14
C PRO A 686 27.60 18.45 -0.82
N ILE A 687 27.52 17.55 0.15
CA ILE A 687 28.59 16.64 0.53
C ILE A 687 28.11 15.23 0.22
N LYS A 688 28.83 14.51 -0.63
CA LYS A 688 28.54 13.13 -1.02
C LYS A 688 28.26 12.28 0.22
N ARG A 689 27.24 11.41 0.14
CA ARG A 689 26.76 10.53 1.22
C ARG A 689 26.07 11.23 2.39
N ALA A 690 26.05 12.57 2.41
CA ALA A 690 25.25 13.33 3.34
C ALA A 690 23.85 13.63 2.78
N GLY A 691 22.97 14.15 3.62
CA GLY A 691 21.67 14.64 3.22
C GLY A 691 21.04 15.58 4.25
N ALA A 692 20.01 16.30 3.83
CA ALA A 692 19.20 17.16 4.69
C ALA A 692 17.87 16.46 4.98
N LEU A 693 17.67 16.04 6.24
CA LEU A 693 16.36 15.63 6.74
C LEU A 693 15.64 16.86 7.30
N PHE A 694 14.46 17.15 6.79
CA PHE A 694 13.63 18.24 7.30
C PHE A 694 12.16 17.84 7.34
N TYR A 695 11.42 18.48 8.24
CA TYR A 695 10.00 18.20 8.45
C TYR A 695 9.15 19.25 7.74
N ASN A 696 8.22 18.76 6.92
CA ASN A 696 7.25 19.57 6.19
C ASN A 696 6.02 19.89 7.04
N LYS A 697 5.79 19.07 8.09
CA LYS A 697 4.69 19.21 9.04
C LYS A 697 5.21 19.21 10.48
N LYS A 698 4.50 19.92 11.34
CA LYS A 698 4.66 19.84 12.80
C LYS A 698 4.17 18.48 13.31
N PRO A 699 4.54 18.07 14.55
CA PRO A 699 3.99 16.88 15.19
C PRO A 699 2.45 16.81 15.18
N THR A 700 1.79 17.96 15.26
CA THR A 700 0.32 18.11 15.23
C THR A 700 -0.30 17.97 13.85
N GLY A 701 0.52 17.82 12.79
CA GLY A 701 0.06 17.67 11.42
C GLY A 701 -0.14 18.97 10.65
N GLU A 702 -0.02 20.12 11.31
CA GLU A 702 0.01 21.43 10.66
C GLU A 702 1.19 21.51 9.69
N ASN A 703 0.98 22.14 8.54
CA ASN A 703 2.07 22.46 7.62
C ASN A 703 3.06 23.43 8.29
N ASP A 704 4.35 23.21 8.10
CA ASP A 704 5.39 24.15 8.52
C ASP A 704 5.81 25.02 7.32
N PRO A 705 5.28 26.24 7.15
CA PRO A 705 5.65 27.10 6.02
C PRO A 705 7.13 27.51 6.04
N LEU A 706 7.78 27.43 7.20
CA LEU A 706 9.20 27.74 7.31
C LEU A 706 10.06 26.66 6.66
N SER A 707 9.52 25.45 6.40
CA SER A 707 10.16 24.38 5.63
C SER A 707 10.32 24.69 4.14
N THR A 708 9.88 25.88 3.70
CA THR A 708 10.17 26.38 2.35
C THR A 708 11.66 26.28 2.08
N HIS A 709 12.00 25.66 0.94
CA HIS A 709 13.38 25.40 0.56
C HIS A 709 13.55 25.40 -0.96
N GLY A 710 14.80 25.47 -1.42
CA GLY A 710 15.14 25.47 -2.85
C GLY A 710 16.48 24.83 -3.15
N GLY A 711 16.73 24.54 -4.42
CA GLY A 711 18.00 24.05 -4.92
C GLY A 711 18.74 25.15 -5.68
N CYS A 712 19.81 25.67 -5.08
CA CYS A 712 20.65 26.69 -5.68
C CYS A 712 21.37 26.18 -6.92
N PRO A 713 21.70 27.06 -7.89
CA PRO A 713 22.39 26.65 -9.09
C PRO A 713 23.83 26.20 -8.78
N PRO A 714 24.26 25.02 -9.27
CA PRO A 714 25.67 24.66 -9.29
C PRO A 714 26.44 25.61 -10.22
N VAL A 715 27.70 25.92 -9.91
CA VAL A 715 28.50 26.84 -10.72
C VAL A 715 29.27 26.12 -11.82
N ASN A 716 30.12 25.16 -11.46
CA ASN A 716 31.02 24.47 -12.41
C ASN A 716 30.67 22.99 -12.60
N ASP A 717 30.19 22.33 -11.55
CA ASP A 717 29.98 20.89 -11.51
C ASP A 717 28.49 20.53 -11.67
N THR A 718 28.19 19.33 -12.17
CA THR A 718 26.83 18.78 -12.16
C THR A 718 26.48 18.27 -10.76
N LYS A 719 25.37 18.74 -10.17
CA LYS A 719 24.82 18.22 -8.91
C LYS A 719 23.91 17.03 -9.16
N TRP A 720 24.22 15.94 -8.47
CA TRP A 720 23.37 14.75 -8.37
C TRP A 720 22.78 14.66 -6.97
N GLY A 721 21.46 14.52 -6.90
CA GLY A 721 20.73 14.39 -5.65
C GLY A 721 19.60 13.38 -5.73
N SER A 722 19.06 13.01 -4.58
CA SER A 722 17.88 12.17 -4.52
C SER A 722 16.88 12.62 -3.46
N ASN A 723 15.61 12.75 -3.83
CA ASN A 723 14.54 13.02 -2.88
C ASN A 723 13.98 11.71 -2.35
N VAL A 724 13.86 11.64 -1.02
CA VAL A 724 13.17 10.57 -0.30
C VAL A 724 12.02 11.19 0.47
N PHE A 725 10.83 11.19 -0.15
CA PHE A 725 9.61 11.76 0.44
C PHE A 725 8.95 10.76 1.40
N MET A 726 8.63 11.25 2.59
CA MET A 726 8.10 10.46 3.69
C MET A 726 6.72 10.98 4.09
N TRP A 727 5.74 10.08 4.11
CA TRP A 727 4.34 10.38 4.36
C TRP A 727 3.96 10.07 5.81
N ASN A 728 2.92 10.74 6.29
CA ASN A 728 2.24 10.40 7.55
C ASN A 728 1.25 9.22 7.41
N VAL A 729 1.13 8.66 6.20
CA VAL A 729 0.33 7.50 5.84
C VAL A 729 1.14 6.64 4.87
N ASP A 730 0.61 5.50 4.44
CA ASP A 730 1.18 4.78 3.31
C ASP A 730 1.36 5.71 2.10
N ALA A 731 2.57 5.75 1.52
CA ALA A 731 2.94 6.72 0.50
C ALA A 731 2.19 6.49 -0.82
N MET A 732 1.81 5.24 -1.14
CA MET A 732 0.99 4.97 -2.31
C MET A 732 -0.43 5.47 -2.09
N TYR A 733 -1.01 5.24 -0.90
CA TYR A 733 -2.31 5.79 -0.54
C TYR A 733 -2.29 7.32 -0.53
N GLY A 734 -1.30 7.93 0.14
CA GLY A 734 -1.11 9.37 0.19
C GLY A 734 -0.93 9.96 -1.21
N SER A 735 -0.01 9.42 -2.00
CA SER A 735 0.20 9.84 -3.39
C SER A 735 -1.10 9.73 -4.19
N LYS A 736 -1.82 8.60 -4.16
CA LYS A 736 -3.12 8.45 -4.84
C LYS A 736 -4.14 9.49 -4.40
N LYS A 737 -4.20 9.81 -3.10
CA LYS A 737 -5.09 10.84 -2.57
C LYS A 737 -4.74 12.24 -3.08
N TRP A 738 -3.46 12.52 -3.32
CA TRP A 738 -3.00 13.84 -3.78
C TRP A 738 -2.74 13.96 -5.26
N LYS A 739 -2.58 12.87 -6.02
CA LYS A 739 -2.44 12.90 -7.50
C LYS A 739 -3.54 13.82 -8.06
N PHE A 740 -3.30 15.09 -8.42
CA PHE A 740 -2.24 15.73 -9.22
C PHE A 740 -2.19 15.13 -10.63
N TRP A 741 -3.04 15.74 -11.47
CA TRP A 741 -3.07 15.80 -12.94
C TRP A 741 -3.40 14.54 -13.73
#